data_AF-A0A2P7TDP4-F1
#
_entry.id   AF-A0A2P7TDP4-F1
#
_cell.length_a   1.000
_cell.length_b   1.000
_cell.length_c   1.000
_cell.angle_alpha   90.00
_cell.angle_beta   90.00
_cell.angle_gamma   90.00
#
_symmetry.space_group_name_H-M   'P 1'
#
loop_
_entity.id
_entity.type
_entity.pdbx_description
1 polymer ?
#
loop_
_entity_poly.entity_id
_entity_poly.type
_entity_poly.pdbx_seq_one_letter_code
_entity_poly.pdbx_strand_id
1 'polypeptide(L)'
;MHNCPFFPCWFVLLLFAVQQPALAAVWQVGTSRTYTLPSQVAPLVNNGDTVEIDAGIYPNDVAIWYDHNLVLRGKGGMAILDSNGNSAESKAIWVIKGNNATVEYIEFAECAVPDLNGAGIRQEGTGLTVRYCYFHDNQMGILAGDNAASNILIEFTEFAYHGNGGGGYSHNVYINHVNSLTFRYNYSHHSITGHTLKSRAYNNYILYNRIGDEAEGTSSYSVDLPNGGRAYLIGNTIQQGPLSPNSGIISYGAEGLSNPVKELYMVHNTVVNNKANGTFVFAASGSTEVQLINNIFTGNGTVLNGTATVNSGNVITTTPGFTNAAAYNYHLAAGSPAIDAGIAVGMINGYNAMPVSEYAHQRHFIPRIANNLPDAGAYEFQESNPYYQCSLPQYSLQFYGTGTNQADRVKFAIDPPTTADVAFDFTAECWLKTNFAENNGTVSAQNNADGWITGNIVLDRDVYGSGDYGDFGIAIGHTVGIPANHRVVAFGVDRLGTGKTIVGTTNIADNQWHHVAVTRNSTTGLMRIFVDGLPDAQGTGPAGDISYRNARSTAYPLSDPFLVLGAEKHDAGTAYPSYNGLLDELRISGNERYTVAFTPPTSLFLPDAATLLLCHFNEGAGQLANDESGQTAQPVNGHLNVGGNPSGPAWNTDNPFYTAINPVITSSVAQTCVGIAVTYSVTAIPGSTYQWLISGNYTLIAGGGASDAFITLQWTTGGEGMVTLVQTVP
;
A
#
# COMPACT_ATOMS: atom_id res chain seq x y z
N MET A 1 20.55 -76.71 41.45
CA MET A 1 21.31 -75.69 42.20
C MET A 1 20.77 -74.33 41.82
N HIS A 2 20.34 -73.57 42.85
CA HIS A 2 19.91 -72.17 42.90
C HIS A 2 18.71 -71.70 42.06
N ASN A 3 17.52 -71.75 42.70
CA ASN A 3 16.37 -70.88 42.42
C ASN A 3 16.61 -69.50 43.05
N CYS A 4 16.36 -68.42 42.29
CA CYS A 4 16.41 -67.02 42.75
C CYS A 4 14.98 -66.43 42.80
N PRO A 5 14.66 -65.51 43.74
CA PRO A 5 13.29 -65.23 44.17
C PRO A 5 12.62 -64.04 43.44
N PHE A 6 11.28 -64.08 43.39
CA PHE A 6 10.39 -63.03 42.89
C PHE A 6 10.30 -61.83 43.85
N PHE A 7 10.39 -60.61 43.32
CA PHE A 7 9.98 -59.35 43.98
C PHE A 7 8.78 -58.73 43.23
N PRO A 8 7.76 -58.17 43.90
CA PRO A 8 6.59 -57.61 43.25
C PRO A 8 6.81 -56.15 42.82
N CYS A 9 6.57 -55.86 41.53
CA CYS A 9 6.56 -54.50 40.98
C CYS A 9 5.35 -53.71 41.48
N TRP A 10 5.62 -52.56 42.12
CA TRP A 10 4.64 -51.50 42.33
C TRP A 10 4.55 -50.64 41.07
N PHE A 11 3.36 -50.54 40.47
CA PHE A 11 3.08 -49.63 39.36
C PHE A 11 2.91 -48.21 39.91
N VAL A 12 3.86 -47.32 39.63
CA VAL A 12 3.72 -45.87 39.80
C VAL A 12 3.03 -45.34 38.54
N LEU A 13 1.80 -44.86 38.69
CA LEU A 13 1.06 -44.19 37.63
C LEU A 13 1.61 -42.76 37.46
N LEU A 14 2.50 -42.55 36.49
CA LEU A 14 2.96 -41.23 36.07
C LEU A 14 1.84 -40.57 35.24
N LEU A 15 1.11 -39.64 35.85
CA LEU A 15 0.24 -38.69 35.15
C LEU A 15 1.12 -37.73 34.32
N PHE A 16 1.30 -38.03 33.04
CA PHE A 16 1.80 -37.07 32.07
C PHE A 16 0.74 -35.97 31.89
N ALA A 17 0.95 -34.81 32.51
CA ALA A 17 0.25 -33.60 32.14
C ALA A 17 0.67 -33.24 30.71
N VAL A 18 -0.20 -33.55 29.74
CA VAL A 18 -0.07 -33.05 28.38
C VAL A 18 -0.27 -31.54 28.47
N GLN A 19 0.81 -30.76 28.44
CA GLN A 19 0.72 -29.31 28.19
C GLN A 19 0.16 -29.17 26.77
N GLN A 20 -1.15 -28.89 26.67
CA GLN A 20 -1.69 -28.40 25.41
C GLN A 20 -1.03 -27.05 25.12
N PRO A 21 -0.56 -26.79 23.89
CA PRO A 21 -0.12 -25.46 23.52
C PRO A 21 -1.32 -24.53 23.73
N ALA A 22 -1.16 -23.51 24.58
CA ALA A 22 -2.16 -22.47 24.72
C ALA A 22 -2.31 -21.81 23.34
N LEU A 23 -3.45 -22.02 22.70
CA LEU A 23 -3.79 -21.28 21.49
C LEU A 23 -4.00 -19.82 21.90
N ALA A 24 -3.31 -18.89 21.25
CA ALA A 24 -3.56 -17.47 21.40
C ALA A 24 -5.05 -17.18 21.15
N ALA A 25 -5.70 -16.47 22.06
CA ALA A 25 -7.09 -16.10 21.90
C ALA A 25 -7.22 -14.91 20.94
N VAL A 26 -8.37 -14.83 20.27
CA VAL A 26 -8.74 -13.66 19.45
C VAL A 26 -9.93 -12.97 20.11
N TRP A 27 -9.72 -11.71 20.49
CA TRP A 27 -10.73 -10.86 21.12
C TRP A 27 -11.35 -9.94 20.06
N GLN A 28 -12.67 -9.97 19.91
CA GLN A 28 -13.40 -9.12 18.96
C GLN A 28 -13.96 -7.90 19.69
N VAL A 29 -13.63 -6.71 19.19
CA VAL A 29 -14.06 -5.43 19.75
C VAL A 29 -14.79 -4.64 18.68
N GLY A 30 -15.95 -4.06 18.99
CA GLY A 30 -16.75 -3.31 18.00
C GLY A 30 -18.08 -2.85 18.58
N THR A 31 -18.68 -1.81 18.00
CA THR A 31 -19.92 -1.20 18.52
C THR A 31 -21.10 -2.19 18.57
N SER A 32 -21.08 -3.25 17.77
CA SER A 32 -22.04 -4.35 17.76
C SER A 32 -21.54 -5.66 18.40
N ARG A 33 -20.36 -5.65 19.04
CA ARG A 33 -19.74 -6.83 19.67
C ARG A 33 -20.03 -6.88 21.17
N THR A 34 -19.66 -8.00 21.79
CA THR A 34 -19.72 -8.16 23.25
C THR A 34 -18.86 -7.13 23.98
N TYR A 35 -17.65 -6.88 23.47
CA TYR A 35 -16.79 -5.79 23.94
C TYR A 35 -16.86 -4.66 22.93
N THR A 36 -17.26 -3.49 23.39
CA THR A 36 -17.50 -2.32 22.53
C THR A 36 -16.32 -1.37 22.47
N LEU A 37 -15.35 -1.50 23.37
CA LEU A 37 -14.17 -0.64 23.46
C LEU A 37 -12.88 -1.46 23.69
N PRO A 38 -11.75 -1.07 23.08
CA PRO A 38 -10.46 -1.72 23.31
C PRO A 38 -10.07 -1.79 24.80
N SER A 39 -10.33 -0.72 25.56
CA SER A 39 -10.06 -0.69 27.01
C SER A 39 -10.76 -1.78 27.82
N GLN A 40 -11.88 -2.32 27.34
CA GLN A 40 -12.62 -3.38 28.04
C GLN A 40 -11.92 -4.74 27.96
N VAL A 41 -11.17 -4.99 26.88
CA VAL A 41 -10.43 -6.25 26.69
C VAL A 41 -8.98 -6.15 27.15
N ALA A 42 -8.42 -4.95 27.24
CA ALA A 42 -7.06 -4.73 27.73
C ALA A 42 -6.70 -5.44 29.05
N PRO A 43 -7.58 -5.53 30.07
CA PRO A 43 -7.29 -6.29 31.29
C PRO A 43 -7.60 -7.80 31.20
N LEU A 44 -8.10 -8.28 30.06
CA LEU A 44 -8.58 -9.67 29.87
C LEU A 44 -7.67 -10.52 28.98
N VAL A 45 -6.90 -9.88 28.10
CA VAL A 45 -5.96 -10.55 27.20
C VAL A 45 -4.86 -11.27 27.97
N ASN A 46 -4.23 -12.24 27.32
CA ASN A 46 -3.02 -12.90 27.79
C ASN A 46 -1.89 -12.75 26.76
N ASN A 47 -0.67 -13.07 27.18
CA ASN A 47 0.49 -13.10 26.29
C ASN A 47 0.20 -13.88 24.98
N GLY A 48 0.47 -13.25 23.84
CA GLY A 48 0.30 -13.82 22.50
C GLY A 48 -1.08 -13.62 21.88
N ASP A 49 -2.05 -13.07 22.63
CA ASP A 49 -3.40 -12.85 22.12
C ASP A 49 -3.46 -11.80 21.00
N THR A 50 -4.48 -11.91 20.16
CA THR A 50 -4.85 -10.90 19.17
C THR A 50 -6.11 -10.18 19.59
N VAL A 51 -6.12 -8.85 19.48
CA VAL A 51 -7.32 -8.01 19.61
C VAL A 51 -7.67 -7.49 18.23
N GLU A 52 -8.78 -7.96 17.68
CA GLU A 52 -9.36 -7.48 16.43
C GLU A 52 -10.44 -6.44 16.75
N ILE A 53 -10.22 -5.22 16.28
CA ILE A 53 -11.05 -4.05 16.53
C ILE A 53 -11.74 -3.71 15.22
N ASP A 54 -13.06 -3.91 15.14
CA ASP A 54 -13.85 -3.58 13.97
C ASP A 54 -13.62 -2.11 13.55
N ALA A 55 -13.70 -1.81 12.26
CA ALA A 55 -13.56 -0.44 11.80
C ALA A 55 -14.66 0.47 12.35
N GLY A 56 -14.29 1.69 12.68
CA GLY A 56 -15.20 2.68 13.27
C GLY A 56 -14.50 3.58 14.27
N ILE A 57 -15.25 4.55 14.79
CA ILE A 57 -14.75 5.55 15.73
C ILE A 57 -15.01 5.06 17.17
N TYR A 58 -13.97 5.11 17.99
CA TYR A 58 -13.96 4.76 19.40
C TYR A 58 -13.67 6.01 20.23
N PRO A 59 -14.67 6.87 20.45
CA PRO A 59 -14.47 8.17 21.07
C PRO A 59 -14.11 8.00 22.55
N ASN A 60 -13.17 8.81 23.03
CA ASN A 60 -12.70 8.87 24.41
C ASN A 60 -11.98 7.61 24.93
N ASP A 61 -11.80 6.56 24.13
CA ASP A 61 -11.22 5.31 24.61
C ASP A 61 -9.69 5.38 24.69
N VAL A 62 -9.15 4.92 25.81
CA VAL A 62 -7.71 4.86 26.09
C VAL A 62 -7.40 3.59 26.89
N ALA A 63 -6.23 2.99 26.69
CA ALA A 63 -5.92 1.68 27.24
C ALA A 63 -4.46 1.51 27.67
N ILE A 64 -4.25 0.58 28.60
CA ILE A 64 -2.92 0.12 29.03
C ILE A 64 -2.80 -1.36 28.71
N TRP A 65 -1.76 -1.72 27.95
CA TRP A 65 -1.54 -3.10 27.50
C TRP A 65 -0.34 -3.69 28.24
N TYR A 66 -0.60 -4.61 29.18
CA TYR A 66 0.43 -5.23 30.03
C TYR A 66 1.03 -6.49 29.39
N ASP A 67 0.22 -7.27 28.69
CA ASP A 67 0.62 -8.55 28.13
C ASP A 67 1.54 -8.43 26.91
N HIS A 68 2.35 -9.45 26.71
CA HIS A 68 3.43 -9.52 25.73
C HIS A 68 2.97 -10.19 24.43
N ASN A 69 3.69 -9.92 23.34
CA ASN A 69 3.46 -10.51 22.02
C ASN A 69 2.01 -10.31 21.53
N LEU A 70 1.35 -9.24 21.97
CA LEU A 70 0.00 -8.91 21.53
C LEU A 70 0.02 -8.45 20.08
N VAL A 71 -1.03 -8.80 19.34
CA VAL A 71 -1.36 -8.13 18.08
C VAL A 71 -2.64 -7.33 18.26
N LEU A 72 -2.52 -6.00 18.17
CA LEU A 72 -3.63 -5.06 18.28
C LEU A 72 -3.93 -4.54 16.87
N ARG A 73 -5.06 -4.94 16.29
CA ARG A 73 -5.34 -4.70 14.87
C ARG A 73 -6.73 -4.14 14.58
N GLY A 74 -6.82 -3.19 13.66
CA GLY A 74 -8.06 -2.87 12.98
C GLY A 74 -8.53 -4.03 12.09
N LYS A 75 -9.84 -4.20 11.96
CA LYS A 75 -10.50 -5.25 11.17
C LYS A 75 -11.63 -4.65 10.35
N GLY A 76 -11.61 -4.89 9.04
CA GLY A 76 -12.61 -4.29 8.16
C GLY A 76 -12.41 -2.78 7.96
N GLY A 77 -11.20 -2.26 8.23
CA GLY A 77 -10.81 -0.85 8.07
C GLY A 77 -9.99 -0.33 9.27
N MET A 78 -9.85 1.01 9.37
CA MET A 78 -9.27 1.65 10.57
C MET A 78 -10.22 1.56 11.75
N ALA A 79 -9.68 1.13 12.89
CA ALA A 79 -10.22 1.53 14.18
C ALA A 79 -9.66 2.92 14.54
N ILE A 80 -10.54 3.91 14.63
CA ILE A 80 -10.20 5.31 14.90
C ILE A 80 -10.34 5.58 16.40
N LEU A 81 -9.21 5.68 17.07
CA LEU A 81 -9.14 6.03 18.49
C LEU A 81 -9.08 7.54 18.62
N ASP A 82 -10.26 8.14 18.60
CA ASP A 82 -10.44 9.57 18.83
C ASP A 82 -10.49 9.83 20.34
N SER A 83 -9.34 10.14 20.93
CA SER A 83 -9.24 10.28 22.38
C SER A 83 -9.97 11.50 22.93
N ASN A 84 -10.33 12.49 22.11
CA ASN A 84 -10.94 13.75 22.55
C ASN A 84 -10.18 14.40 23.73
N GLY A 85 -8.84 14.40 23.67
CA GLY A 85 -7.99 14.93 24.75
C GLY A 85 -7.78 13.98 25.93
N ASN A 86 -8.33 12.77 25.93
CA ASN A 86 -8.10 11.80 27.00
C ASN A 86 -6.76 11.07 26.85
N SER A 87 -6.30 10.48 27.95
CA SER A 87 -5.08 9.67 27.98
C SER A 87 -5.12 8.61 29.08
N ALA A 88 -4.54 7.45 28.79
CA ALA A 88 -4.15 6.46 29.78
C ALA A 88 -2.89 6.94 30.52
N GLU A 89 -2.91 6.78 31.85
CA GLU A 89 -1.85 7.18 32.80
C GLU A 89 -1.39 8.66 32.68
N SER A 90 -2.21 9.57 32.12
CA SER A 90 -1.76 10.94 31.77
C SER A 90 -0.56 10.93 30.81
N LYS A 91 -0.49 9.97 29.88
CA LYS A 91 0.64 9.79 28.96
C LYS A 91 0.23 9.68 27.50
N ALA A 92 -0.71 8.80 27.16
CA ALA A 92 -1.02 8.48 25.77
C ALA A 92 -2.41 7.88 25.59
N ILE A 93 -2.90 7.77 24.34
CA ILE A 93 -4.08 6.96 24.03
C ILE A 93 -3.82 5.52 24.47
N TRP A 94 -2.73 4.92 23.98
CA TRP A 94 -2.28 3.60 24.42
C TRP A 94 -0.92 3.65 25.10
N VAL A 95 -0.85 3.08 26.31
CA VAL A 95 0.41 2.82 27.02
C VAL A 95 0.75 1.34 26.90
N ILE A 96 1.78 1.01 26.14
CA ILE A 96 2.20 -0.36 25.88
C ILE A 96 3.34 -0.72 26.84
N LYS A 97 3.01 -1.51 27.87
CA LYS A 97 3.96 -2.02 28.87
C LYS A 97 4.48 -3.41 28.51
N GLY A 98 3.70 -4.18 27.74
CA GLY A 98 4.07 -5.49 27.27
C GLY A 98 5.20 -5.48 26.24
N ASN A 99 5.97 -6.56 26.19
CA ASN A 99 7.05 -6.73 25.21
C ASN A 99 6.52 -7.20 23.85
N ASN A 100 7.17 -6.79 22.76
CA ASN A 100 6.95 -7.25 21.39
C ASN A 100 5.51 -7.08 20.88
N ALA A 101 4.85 -5.99 21.23
CA ALA A 101 3.53 -5.68 20.69
C ALA A 101 3.60 -5.36 19.19
N THR A 102 2.60 -5.78 18.43
CA THR A 102 2.34 -5.33 17.06
C THR A 102 1.05 -4.51 17.05
N VAL A 103 1.12 -3.30 16.51
CA VAL A 103 -0.04 -2.43 16.28
C VAL A 103 -0.19 -2.23 14.79
N GLU A 104 -1.37 -2.53 14.26
CA GLU A 104 -1.65 -2.39 12.83
C GLU A 104 -3.07 -1.92 12.54
N TYR A 105 -3.26 -1.13 11.49
CA TYR A 105 -4.59 -0.68 11.08
C TYR A 105 -5.34 0.10 12.18
N ILE A 106 -4.64 0.95 12.94
CA ILE A 106 -5.23 1.83 13.95
C ILE A 106 -4.92 3.29 13.63
N GLU A 107 -5.92 4.16 13.80
CA GLU A 107 -5.78 5.61 13.77
C GLU A 107 -5.80 6.17 15.21
N PHE A 108 -4.87 7.06 15.53
CA PHE A 108 -4.69 7.66 16.85
C PHE A 108 -4.83 9.17 16.77
N ALA A 109 -5.84 9.73 17.43
CA ALA A 109 -6.16 11.16 17.32
C ALA A 109 -6.39 11.87 18.66
N GLU A 110 -6.05 13.17 18.64
CA GLU A 110 -6.45 14.19 19.63
C GLU A 110 -5.93 14.02 21.07
N CYS A 111 -4.90 13.20 21.32
CA CYS A 111 -4.40 13.00 22.67
C CYS A 111 -3.74 14.26 23.23
N ALA A 112 -4.17 14.68 24.41
CA ALA A 112 -3.62 15.83 25.11
C ALA A 112 -3.41 15.55 26.60
N VAL A 113 -2.26 15.97 27.13
CA VAL A 113 -1.95 15.92 28.56
C VAL A 113 -1.39 17.27 29.01
N PRO A 114 -1.46 17.59 30.32
CA PRO A 114 -0.95 18.87 30.84
C PRO A 114 0.53 19.12 30.56
N ASP A 115 1.34 18.05 30.48
CA ASP A 115 2.79 18.12 30.22
C ASP A 115 3.13 18.36 28.74
N LEU A 116 2.12 18.52 27.88
CA LEU A 116 2.26 18.81 26.44
C LEU A 116 2.96 17.72 25.62
N ASN A 117 2.87 16.48 26.07
CA ASN A 117 3.50 15.30 25.44
C ASN A 117 2.55 14.09 25.32
N GLY A 118 1.23 14.33 25.33
CA GLY A 118 0.20 13.31 25.16
C GLY A 118 0.36 12.58 23.83
N ALA A 119 0.70 11.30 23.87
CA ALA A 119 1.05 10.53 22.67
C ALA A 119 -0.11 9.68 22.13
N GLY A 120 -0.09 9.34 20.85
CA GLY A 120 -0.88 8.20 20.35
C GLY A 120 -0.44 6.91 21.05
N ILE A 121 0.87 6.63 21.04
CA ILE A 121 1.46 5.50 21.79
C ILE A 121 2.58 5.98 22.72
N ARG A 122 2.49 5.57 24.00
CA ARG A 122 3.61 5.53 24.93
C ARG A 122 4.18 4.12 24.98
N GLN A 123 5.37 3.91 24.44
CA GLN A 123 6.05 2.62 24.48
C GLN A 123 6.94 2.52 25.73
N GLU A 124 6.61 1.60 26.64
CA GLU A 124 7.38 1.30 27.86
C GLU A 124 7.97 -0.13 27.83
N GLY A 125 7.30 -1.07 27.16
CA GLY A 125 7.80 -2.43 26.97
C GLY A 125 8.99 -2.54 26.02
N THR A 126 9.59 -3.72 25.94
CA THR A 126 10.69 -4.04 25.02
C THR A 126 10.14 -4.50 23.68
N GLY A 127 10.50 -3.83 22.59
CA GLY A 127 10.09 -4.23 21.24
C GLY A 127 8.69 -3.73 20.87
N LEU A 128 8.59 -3.08 19.71
CA LEU A 128 7.33 -2.59 19.16
C LEU A 128 7.38 -2.67 17.63
N THR A 129 6.31 -3.16 17.02
CA THR A 129 6.07 -3.02 15.58
C THR A 129 4.81 -2.20 15.35
N VAL A 130 4.90 -1.12 14.57
CA VAL A 130 3.77 -0.30 14.12
C VAL A 130 3.73 -0.32 12.60
N ARG A 131 2.56 -0.67 12.03
CA ARG A 131 2.39 -0.69 10.57
C ARG A 131 0.99 -0.32 10.11
N TYR A 132 0.86 0.32 8.94
CA TYR A 132 -0.46 0.68 8.37
C TYR A 132 -1.32 1.51 9.34
N CYS A 133 -0.68 2.36 10.15
CA CYS A 133 -1.36 3.21 11.11
C CYS A 133 -1.36 4.68 10.66
N TYR A 134 -2.23 5.47 11.28
CA TYR A 134 -2.24 6.92 11.14
C TYR A 134 -2.24 7.58 12.52
N PHE A 135 -1.33 8.51 12.73
CA PHE A 135 -1.24 9.31 13.94
C PHE A 135 -1.42 10.77 13.54
N HIS A 136 -2.40 11.46 14.12
CA HIS A 136 -2.57 12.88 13.88
C HIS A 136 -3.16 13.64 15.05
N ASP A 137 -2.94 14.96 15.09
CA ASP A 137 -3.55 15.90 16.04
C ASP A 137 -3.36 15.58 17.54
N ASN A 138 -2.51 14.61 17.87
CA ASN A 138 -2.01 14.38 19.22
C ASN A 138 -0.92 15.41 19.56
N GLN A 139 -0.62 15.61 20.84
CA GLN A 139 0.57 16.37 21.22
C GLN A 139 1.89 15.67 20.82
N MET A 140 1.88 14.34 20.69
CA MET A 140 2.96 13.48 20.19
C MET A 140 2.38 12.32 19.37
N GLY A 141 3.05 11.84 18.33
CA GLY A 141 2.62 10.59 17.67
C GLY A 141 3.02 9.36 18.49
N ILE A 142 4.33 9.07 18.52
CA ILE A 142 4.91 8.00 19.34
C ILE A 142 5.97 8.56 20.29
N LEU A 143 5.91 8.18 21.57
CA LEU A 143 6.92 8.48 22.56
C LEU A 143 7.43 7.21 23.25
N ALA A 144 8.61 6.73 22.86
CA ALA A 144 9.26 5.57 23.46
C ALA A 144 10.15 5.94 24.65
N GLY A 145 10.09 5.17 25.74
CA GLY A 145 10.98 5.31 26.89
C GLY A 145 12.39 4.75 26.65
N ASP A 146 13.27 4.92 27.65
CA ASP A 146 14.62 4.34 27.63
C ASP A 146 14.55 2.83 27.85
N ASN A 147 15.02 2.06 26.87
CA ASN A 147 15.14 0.61 26.95
C ASN A 147 16.17 0.10 25.94
N ALA A 148 17.41 -0.06 26.39
CA ALA A 148 18.54 -0.47 25.56
C ALA A 148 18.41 -1.87 24.92
N ALA A 149 17.40 -2.67 25.29
CA ALA A 149 17.09 -3.94 24.64
C ALA A 149 16.01 -3.82 23.55
N SER A 150 15.33 -2.67 23.46
CA SER A 150 14.17 -2.48 22.59
C SER A 150 14.58 -2.26 21.13
N ASN A 151 13.92 -3.00 20.24
CA ASN A 151 13.99 -2.80 18.79
C ASN A 151 12.62 -2.34 18.30
N ILE A 152 12.56 -1.19 17.64
CA ILE A 152 11.31 -0.60 17.20
C ILE A 152 11.29 -0.59 15.67
N LEU A 153 10.25 -1.17 15.08
CA LEU A 153 9.95 -1.12 13.65
C LEU A 153 8.70 -0.26 13.44
N ILE A 154 8.81 0.74 12.57
CA ILE A 154 7.69 1.56 12.11
C ILE A 154 7.72 1.56 10.59
N GLU A 155 6.65 1.07 9.96
CA GLU A 155 6.57 1.00 8.50
C GLU A 155 5.18 1.30 7.97
N PHE A 156 5.07 1.77 6.72
CA PHE A 156 3.78 2.04 6.08
C PHE A 156 2.83 2.88 6.94
N THR A 157 3.36 3.86 7.69
CA THR A 157 2.62 4.62 8.70
C THR A 157 2.72 6.12 8.41
N GLU A 158 1.66 6.87 8.74
CA GLU A 158 1.61 8.32 8.58
C GLU A 158 1.58 9.01 9.94
N PHE A 159 2.29 10.13 10.03
CA PHE A 159 2.32 11.02 11.20
C PHE A 159 2.10 12.45 10.75
N ALA A 160 1.11 13.12 11.30
CA ALA A 160 0.69 14.45 10.86
C ALA A 160 0.28 15.36 12.02
N TYR A 161 0.48 16.66 11.89
CA TYR A 161 -0.15 17.68 12.73
C TYR A 161 0.04 17.54 14.26
N HIS A 162 1.15 16.94 14.69
CA HIS A 162 1.39 16.74 16.12
C HIS A 162 1.93 18.00 16.82
N GLY A 163 1.36 18.32 17.97
CA GLY A 163 1.77 19.41 18.83
C GLY A 163 0.70 20.48 19.03
N ASN A 164 1.02 21.51 19.82
CA ASN A 164 0.08 22.59 20.16
C ASN A 164 0.67 23.99 19.99
N GLY A 165 1.86 24.10 19.37
CA GLY A 165 2.58 25.37 19.19
C GLY A 165 3.19 25.98 20.45
N GLY A 166 3.11 25.32 21.61
CA GLY A 166 3.38 25.93 22.92
C GLY A 166 4.77 25.72 23.54
N GLY A 167 5.63 24.84 23.03
CA GLY A 167 6.90 24.53 23.74
C GLY A 167 8.02 23.80 23.00
N GLY A 168 7.83 23.38 21.74
CA GLY A 168 8.87 22.68 20.96
C GLY A 168 9.26 21.28 21.48
N TYR A 169 8.50 20.74 22.44
CA TYR A 169 8.67 19.39 22.97
C TYR A 169 7.91 18.34 22.16
N SER A 170 6.91 18.74 21.37
CA SER A 170 6.08 17.85 20.56
C SER A 170 6.86 17.26 19.39
N HIS A 171 6.64 15.99 19.05
CA HIS A 171 7.27 15.34 17.92
C HIS A 171 6.29 14.35 17.30
N ASN A 172 6.37 14.19 15.97
CA ASN A 172 5.65 13.11 15.30
C ASN A 172 6.13 11.76 15.82
N VAL A 173 7.46 11.57 15.86
CA VAL A 173 8.08 10.36 16.39
C VAL A 173 9.23 10.75 17.28
N TYR A 174 9.20 10.31 18.54
CA TYR A 174 10.29 10.44 19.50
C TYR A 174 10.66 9.08 20.09
N ILE A 175 11.80 8.56 19.62
CA ILE A 175 12.44 7.38 20.18
C ILE A 175 13.58 7.78 21.12
N ASN A 176 13.51 7.38 22.39
CA ASN A 176 14.57 7.64 23.36
C ASN A 176 15.71 6.58 23.26
N HIS A 177 16.47 6.29 24.31
CA HIS A 177 17.63 5.39 24.22
C HIS A 177 17.19 3.93 24.10
N VAL A 178 17.12 3.43 22.86
CA VAL A 178 16.79 2.04 22.52
C VAL A 178 17.90 1.37 21.71
N ASN A 179 17.84 0.04 21.54
CA ASN A 179 18.83 -0.69 20.74
C ASN A 179 18.77 -0.28 19.26
N SER A 180 17.57 -0.29 18.67
CA SER A 180 17.40 0.10 17.27
C SER A 180 16.04 0.72 16.95
N LEU A 181 16.06 1.62 15.98
CA LEU A 181 14.90 2.11 15.24
C LEU A 181 15.07 1.74 13.77
N THR A 182 14.08 1.05 13.21
CA THR A 182 13.87 0.95 11.77
C THR A 182 12.61 1.73 11.41
N PHE A 183 12.78 2.79 10.62
CA PHE A 183 11.73 3.68 10.14
C PHE A 183 11.73 3.64 8.61
N ARG A 184 10.77 2.95 7.98
CA ARG A 184 10.74 2.79 6.52
C ARG A 184 9.38 2.90 5.87
N TYR A 185 9.32 3.42 4.65
CA TYR A 185 8.07 3.52 3.86
C TYR A 185 6.99 4.37 4.55
N ASN A 186 7.40 5.29 5.41
CA ASN A 186 6.50 6.14 6.18
C ASN A 186 6.36 7.53 5.56
N TYR A 187 5.28 8.20 5.94
CA TYR A 187 5.06 9.61 5.66
C TYR A 187 4.99 10.39 6.98
N SER A 188 5.96 11.26 7.26
CA SER A 188 5.94 12.08 8.48
C SER A 188 6.04 13.55 8.14
N HIS A 189 5.01 14.32 8.48
CA HIS A 189 4.88 15.70 8.06
C HIS A 189 4.21 16.60 9.10
N HIS A 190 4.33 17.91 8.89
CA HIS A 190 3.56 18.93 9.59
C HIS A 190 3.58 18.82 11.12
N SER A 191 4.73 18.53 11.71
CA SER A 191 4.86 18.67 13.17
C SER A 191 4.69 20.16 13.53
N ILE A 192 3.87 20.46 14.54
CA ILE A 192 3.57 21.83 14.97
C ILE A 192 4.67 22.28 15.94
N THR A 193 5.72 22.90 15.40
CA THR A 193 7.04 23.00 16.07
C THR A 193 7.62 21.60 16.35
N GLY A 194 8.80 21.49 16.97
CA GLY A 194 9.38 20.18 17.26
C GLY A 194 9.85 19.44 16.02
N HIS A 195 9.74 18.11 15.90
CA HIS A 195 10.39 17.35 14.81
C HIS A 195 9.48 16.32 14.16
N THR A 196 9.60 16.16 12.84
CA THR A 196 8.97 15.04 12.13
C THR A 196 9.60 13.68 12.50
N LEU A 197 10.88 13.66 12.90
CA LEU A 197 11.53 12.47 13.46
C LEU A 197 12.64 12.86 14.44
N LYS A 198 12.58 12.35 15.68
CA LYS A 198 13.65 12.45 16.68
C LYS A 198 14.00 11.05 17.21
N SER A 199 15.27 10.66 17.16
CA SER A 199 15.72 9.36 17.68
C SER A 199 17.05 9.40 18.43
N ARG A 200 17.09 8.76 19.59
CA ARG A 200 18.30 8.52 20.40
C ARG A 200 18.78 7.07 20.35
N ALA A 201 18.19 6.25 19.47
CA ALA A 201 18.55 4.85 19.35
C ALA A 201 20.05 4.66 19.01
N TYR A 202 20.64 3.56 19.48
CA TYR A 202 22.04 3.22 19.17
C TYR A 202 22.25 2.91 17.70
N ASN A 203 21.25 2.30 17.05
CA ASN A 203 21.24 1.98 15.63
C ASN A 203 19.97 2.57 15.00
N ASN A 204 20.12 3.35 13.93
CA ASN A 204 19.02 3.99 13.22
C ASN A 204 19.06 3.57 11.75
N TYR A 205 17.96 3.02 11.27
CA TYR A 205 17.73 2.69 9.86
C TYR A 205 16.53 3.50 9.40
N ILE A 206 16.79 4.64 8.76
CA ILE A 206 15.79 5.58 8.26
C ILE A 206 15.80 5.42 6.74
N LEU A 207 14.86 4.64 6.21
CA LEU A 207 14.97 4.08 4.85
C LEU A 207 13.72 4.39 4.03
N TYR A 208 13.86 4.97 2.84
CA TYR A 208 12.76 5.07 1.87
C TYR A 208 11.49 5.72 2.45
N ASN A 209 11.64 6.86 3.12
CA ASN A 209 10.51 7.62 3.67
C ASN A 209 10.29 8.93 2.92
N ARG A 210 9.08 9.47 3.05
CA ARG A 210 8.80 10.88 2.81
C ARG A 210 8.69 11.61 4.14
N ILE A 211 9.59 12.56 4.36
CA ILE A 211 9.67 13.35 5.60
C ILE A 211 9.68 14.82 5.19
N GLY A 212 8.67 15.61 5.55
CA GLY A 212 8.71 17.03 5.20
C GLY A 212 7.51 17.84 5.66
N ASP A 213 7.69 19.15 5.70
CA ASP A 213 6.70 20.12 6.15
C ASP A 213 5.79 20.64 5.04
N GLU A 214 6.10 20.33 3.79
CA GLU A 214 5.39 20.87 2.64
C GLU A 214 5.37 22.40 2.67
N ALA A 215 4.25 23.04 2.30
CA ALA A 215 4.13 24.49 2.24
C ALA A 215 3.80 25.11 3.60
N GLU A 216 3.11 24.37 4.48
CA GLU A 216 2.44 24.91 5.66
C GLU A 216 3.01 24.39 6.99
N GLY A 217 3.74 23.28 6.97
CA GLY A 217 4.34 22.68 8.14
C GLY A 217 5.40 23.57 8.81
N THR A 218 5.51 23.41 10.14
CA THR A 218 6.32 24.27 11.00
C THR A 218 7.32 23.48 11.84
N SER A 219 7.72 22.29 11.40
CA SER A 219 8.70 21.49 12.13
C SER A 219 10.06 22.20 12.19
N SER A 220 10.77 22.04 13.31
CA SER A 220 12.13 22.53 13.53
C SER A 220 13.13 21.77 12.65
N TYR A 221 13.65 20.64 13.11
CA TYR A 221 14.38 19.68 12.28
C TYR A 221 13.42 18.66 11.64
N SER A 222 13.66 18.32 10.39
CA SER A 222 12.99 17.20 9.74
C SER A 222 13.49 15.86 10.33
N VAL A 223 14.79 15.75 10.58
CA VAL A 223 15.38 14.59 11.26
C VAL A 223 16.38 15.06 12.31
N ASP A 224 16.18 14.62 13.56
CA ASP A 224 17.09 14.91 14.67
C ASP A 224 17.59 13.62 15.31
N LEU A 225 18.91 13.41 15.24
CA LEU A 225 19.66 12.33 15.88
C LEU A 225 20.57 12.92 16.96
N PRO A 226 19.98 13.45 18.04
CA PRO A 226 20.63 14.41 18.94
C PRO A 226 21.84 13.82 19.67
N ASN A 227 21.88 12.50 19.88
CA ASN A 227 22.94 11.82 20.63
C ASN A 227 23.91 10.99 19.78
N GLY A 228 23.81 11.12 18.45
CA GLY A 228 24.56 10.29 17.51
C GLY A 228 24.04 8.84 17.49
N GLY A 229 24.93 7.87 17.41
CA GLY A 229 24.60 6.46 17.14
C GLY A 229 25.06 6.07 15.74
N ARG A 230 24.91 4.79 15.37
CA ARG A 230 25.08 4.36 13.99
C ARG A 230 23.82 4.68 13.21
N ALA A 231 23.90 5.57 12.23
CA ALA A 231 22.73 6.02 11.48
C ALA A 231 22.90 5.80 9.98
N TYR A 232 21.96 5.04 9.39
CA TYR A 232 21.79 4.88 7.96
C TYR A 232 20.53 5.64 7.54
N LEU A 233 20.72 6.70 6.77
CA LEU A 233 19.66 7.42 6.08
C LEU A 233 19.79 7.08 4.60
N ILE A 234 18.89 6.25 4.07
CA ILE A 234 19.00 5.73 2.71
C ILE A 234 17.71 5.94 1.94
N GLY A 235 17.79 6.51 0.74
CA GLY A 235 16.64 6.56 -0.18
C GLY A 235 15.49 7.45 0.28
N ASN A 236 15.69 8.37 1.23
CA ASN A 236 14.60 9.22 1.75
C ASN A 236 14.45 10.49 0.93
N THR A 237 13.20 10.96 0.81
CA THR A 237 12.91 12.36 0.49
C THR A 237 12.72 13.13 1.78
N ILE A 238 13.54 14.16 2.00
CA ILE A 238 13.53 14.98 3.22
C ILE A 238 13.36 16.44 2.80
N GLN A 239 12.30 17.11 3.23
CA GLN A 239 12.03 18.50 2.85
C GLN A 239 11.86 19.42 4.06
N GLN A 240 12.52 20.57 4.00
CA GLN A 240 12.28 21.69 4.90
C GLN A 240 11.33 22.70 4.25
N GLY A 241 10.19 22.92 4.91
CA GLY A 241 9.18 23.89 4.52
C GLY A 241 9.62 25.34 4.72
N PRO A 242 8.97 26.29 4.02
CA PRO A 242 9.31 27.72 4.13
C PRO A 242 9.02 28.31 5.52
N LEU A 243 8.12 27.69 6.29
CA LEU A 243 7.69 28.13 7.62
C LEU A 243 8.46 27.46 8.77
N SER A 244 9.40 26.56 8.48
CA SER A 244 10.21 25.91 9.51
C SER A 244 10.94 26.98 10.37
N PRO A 245 10.83 26.95 11.71
CA PRO A 245 11.49 27.93 12.57
C PRO A 245 13.01 27.75 12.63
N ASN A 246 13.50 26.53 12.41
CA ASN A 246 14.93 26.22 12.41
C ASN A 246 15.52 26.39 11.01
N SER A 247 16.83 26.55 10.89
CA SER A 247 17.53 26.55 9.61
C SER A 247 18.31 25.26 9.35
N GLY A 248 18.45 24.37 10.34
CA GLY A 248 18.95 23.01 10.10
C GLY A 248 17.84 22.07 9.64
N ILE A 249 18.15 21.16 8.71
CA ILE A 249 17.18 20.16 8.21
C ILE A 249 17.41 18.83 8.91
N ILE A 250 18.65 18.33 8.85
CA ILE A 250 19.08 17.06 9.45
C ILE A 250 20.17 17.35 10.48
N SER A 251 19.94 16.91 11.71
CA SER A 251 20.83 17.13 12.86
C SER A 251 21.41 15.80 13.35
N TYR A 252 22.73 15.76 13.54
CA TYR A 252 23.45 14.63 14.12
C TYR A 252 24.37 15.07 15.25
N GLY A 253 24.07 14.65 16.47
CA GLY A 253 24.87 14.90 17.67
C GLY A 253 24.68 16.29 18.30
N ALA A 254 23.61 17.02 17.98
CA ALA A 254 23.40 18.39 18.47
C ALA A 254 23.22 18.51 19.99
N GLU A 255 22.81 17.44 20.68
CA GLU A 255 22.73 17.39 22.15
C GLU A 255 23.89 16.59 22.77
N GLY A 256 24.96 16.34 22.00
CA GLY A 256 26.18 15.67 22.44
C GLY A 256 26.24 14.20 22.05
N LEU A 257 27.39 13.78 21.52
CA LEU A 257 27.66 12.42 21.04
C LEU A 257 27.88 11.42 22.20
N SER A 258 26.82 11.14 22.95
CA SER A 258 26.81 10.21 24.09
C SER A 258 26.65 8.75 23.69
N ASN A 259 26.11 8.46 22.49
CA ASN A 259 26.05 7.09 21.99
C ASN A 259 27.46 6.55 21.70
N PRO A 260 27.69 5.23 21.91
CA PRO A 260 29.03 4.63 21.80
C PRO A 260 29.59 4.68 20.37
N VAL A 261 28.70 4.63 19.36
CA VAL A 261 29.04 4.74 17.94
C VAL A 261 28.63 6.13 17.44
N LYS A 262 29.47 6.74 16.59
CA LYS A 262 29.34 8.14 16.16
C LYS A 262 29.45 8.26 14.63
N GLU A 263 28.68 7.40 13.95
CA GLU A 263 28.73 7.18 12.51
C GLU A 263 27.43 7.60 11.83
N LEU A 264 27.52 8.52 10.86
CA LEU A 264 26.41 8.95 10.00
C LEU A 264 26.67 8.55 8.54
N TYR A 265 25.74 7.80 7.96
CA TYR A 265 25.76 7.39 6.55
C TYR A 265 24.48 7.90 5.87
N MET A 266 24.64 8.89 4.99
CA MET A 266 23.55 9.39 4.16
C MET A 266 23.81 8.99 2.72
N VAL A 267 22.99 8.08 2.20
CA VAL A 267 23.18 7.51 0.86
C VAL A 267 21.89 7.64 0.04
N HIS A 268 21.97 8.20 -1.18
CA HIS A 268 20.82 8.29 -2.07
C HIS A 268 19.60 9.00 -1.46
N ASN A 269 19.77 10.06 -0.67
CA ASN A 269 18.63 10.86 -0.20
C ASN A 269 18.41 12.06 -1.11
N THR A 270 17.16 12.49 -1.26
CA THR A 270 16.81 13.79 -1.85
C THR A 270 16.43 14.74 -0.73
N VAL A 271 17.27 15.75 -0.47
CA VAL A 271 17.05 16.75 0.57
C VAL A 271 16.73 18.10 -0.05
N VAL A 272 15.54 18.62 0.23
CA VAL A 272 15.00 19.85 -0.36
C VAL A 272 14.91 20.94 0.70
N ASN A 273 15.51 22.10 0.43
CA ASN A 273 15.32 23.30 1.24
C ASN A 273 14.46 24.32 0.50
N ASN A 274 13.27 24.63 1.03
CA ASN A 274 12.42 25.69 0.51
C ASN A 274 12.62 27.05 1.20
N LYS A 275 13.56 27.16 2.15
CA LYS A 275 13.95 28.44 2.75
C LYS A 275 15.03 29.15 1.94
N ALA A 276 15.14 30.47 2.16
CA ALA A 276 16.17 31.29 1.52
C ALA A 276 17.60 30.91 1.93
N ASN A 277 17.78 30.38 3.15
CA ASN A 277 19.05 29.87 3.68
C ASN A 277 18.75 28.62 4.53
N GLY A 278 19.75 27.76 4.72
CA GLY A 278 19.64 26.57 5.57
C GLY A 278 20.96 25.83 5.72
N THR A 279 20.97 24.84 6.60
CA THR A 279 22.04 23.84 6.74
C THR A 279 21.40 22.47 6.50
N PHE A 280 21.75 21.83 5.38
CA PHE A 280 21.16 20.53 5.03
C PHE A 280 21.52 19.47 6.08
N VAL A 281 22.80 19.38 6.43
CA VAL A 281 23.30 18.43 7.43
C VAL A 281 24.17 19.16 8.45
N PHE A 282 23.83 19.01 9.73
CA PHE A 282 24.73 19.32 10.83
C PHE A 282 25.29 18.01 11.41
N ALA A 283 26.61 17.93 11.53
CA ALA A 283 27.29 16.82 12.20
C ALA A 283 28.24 17.36 13.27
N ALA A 284 28.00 17.00 14.52
CA ALA A 284 28.78 17.49 15.65
C ALA A 284 30.27 17.12 15.56
N SER A 285 31.12 18.01 16.09
CA SER A 285 32.55 17.73 16.25
C SER A 285 32.76 16.49 17.14
N GLY A 286 33.56 15.55 16.67
CA GLY A 286 33.79 14.26 17.34
C GLY A 286 33.01 13.09 16.74
N SER A 287 32.21 13.31 15.70
CA SER A 287 31.72 12.22 14.83
C SER A 287 32.92 11.49 14.23
N THR A 288 32.91 10.16 14.32
CA THR A 288 34.03 9.32 13.85
C THR A 288 33.93 9.03 12.37
N GLU A 289 32.72 9.01 11.82
CA GLU A 289 32.44 8.76 10.41
C GLU A 289 31.23 9.58 9.96
N VAL A 290 31.35 10.32 8.86
CA VAL A 290 30.24 11.06 8.24
C VAL A 290 30.37 10.92 6.73
N GLN A 291 29.55 10.05 6.14
CA GLN A 291 29.55 9.81 4.70
C GLN A 291 28.29 10.38 4.07
N LEU A 292 28.49 11.27 3.09
CA LEU A 292 27.44 11.77 2.22
C LEU A 292 27.71 11.21 0.82
N ILE A 293 26.91 10.26 0.36
CA ILE A 293 27.11 9.59 -0.93
C ILE A 293 25.84 9.64 -1.78
N ASN A 294 25.95 10.04 -3.04
CA ASN A 294 24.86 10.02 -4.02
C ASN A 294 23.56 10.74 -3.58
N ASN A 295 23.63 11.76 -2.73
CA ASN A 295 22.46 12.53 -2.32
C ASN A 295 22.20 13.69 -3.30
N ILE A 296 20.93 14.07 -3.48
CA ILE A 296 20.58 15.38 -4.02
C ILE A 296 20.41 16.35 -2.85
N PHE A 297 21.12 17.47 -2.88
CA PHE A 297 20.88 18.62 -2.02
C PHE A 297 20.39 19.77 -2.89
N THR A 298 19.12 20.15 -2.74
CA THR A 298 18.52 21.18 -3.59
C THR A 298 17.91 22.33 -2.80
N GLY A 299 18.09 23.54 -3.32
CA GLY A 299 17.77 24.79 -2.63
C GLY A 299 19.02 25.48 -2.05
N ASN A 300 18.84 26.63 -1.42
CA ASN A 300 19.94 27.44 -0.91
C ASN A 300 20.42 26.94 0.46
N GLY A 301 21.72 26.89 0.70
CA GLY A 301 22.25 26.61 2.03
C GLY A 301 23.61 25.94 2.04
N THR A 302 24.08 25.66 3.25
CA THR A 302 25.31 24.91 3.50
C THR A 302 24.99 23.42 3.51
N VAL A 303 25.61 22.65 2.62
CA VAL A 303 25.40 21.19 2.55
C VAL A 303 25.76 20.50 3.86
N LEU A 304 26.94 20.81 4.41
CA LEU A 304 27.42 20.22 5.66
C LEU A 304 28.04 21.28 6.56
N ASN A 305 27.53 21.38 7.80
CA ASN A 305 28.22 21.99 8.92
C ASN A 305 28.80 20.87 9.80
N GLY A 306 30.09 20.60 9.61
CA GLY A 306 30.81 19.47 10.19
C GLY A 306 31.93 19.01 9.24
N THR A 307 32.48 17.83 9.49
CA THR A 307 33.53 17.24 8.65
C THR A 307 33.04 15.93 8.09
N ALA A 308 33.00 15.81 6.76
CA ALA A 308 32.72 14.55 6.07
C ALA A 308 34.01 13.72 5.97
N THR A 309 33.90 12.43 6.25
CA THR A 309 34.95 11.44 5.92
C THR A 309 34.84 11.02 4.46
N VAL A 310 33.63 10.95 3.92
CA VAL A 310 33.36 10.75 2.49
C VAL A 310 32.29 11.73 2.01
N ASN A 311 32.54 12.37 0.88
CA ASN A 311 31.59 13.27 0.22
C ASN A 311 31.72 13.10 -1.30
N SER A 312 30.95 12.17 -1.88
CA SER A 312 31.13 11.71 -3.27
C SER A 312 29.80 11.43 -3.95
N GLY A 313 29.71 11.64 -5.27
CA GLY A 313 28.51 11.36 -6.08
C GLY A 313 27.27 12.21 -5.75
N ASN A 314 27.38 13.17 -4.83
CA ASN A 314 26.26 14.06 -4.49
C ASN A 314 26.02 15.11 -5.59
N VAL A 315 24.75 15.43 -5.83
CA VAL A 315 24.33 16.51 -6.73
C VAL A 315 23.82 17.68 -5.90
N ILE A 316 24.48 18.83 -6.05
CA ILE A 316 24.15 20.06 -5.32
C ILE A 316 23.68 21.08 -6.36
N THR A 317 22.40 21.46 -6.34
CA THR A 317 21.80 22.27 -7.41
C THR A 317 20.56 23.03 -6.92
N THR A 318 20.17 24.10 -7.60
CA THR A 318 18.85 24.73 -7.40
C THR A 318 17.83 24.31 -8.47
N THR A 319 18.27 23.53 -9.47
CA THR A 319 17.46 23.06 -10.60
C THR A 319 17.67 21.55 -10.79
N PRO A 320 17.12 20.72 -9.88
CA PRO A 320 17.35 19.27 -9.89
C PRO A 320 16.57 18.54 -10.98
N GLY A 321 15.65 19.21 -11.68
CA GLY A 321 14.83 18.61 -12.73
C GLY A 321 13.88 17.55 -12.19
N PHE A 322 13.06 17.89 -11.19
CA PHE A 322 12.02 17.00 -10.70
C PHE A 322 10.76 17.04 -11.58
N THR A 323 10.00 15.95 -11.60
CA THR A 323 8.73 15.84 -12.34
C THR A 323 7.69 16.85 -11.88
N ASN A 324 7.47 16.99 -10.56
CA ASN A 324 6.56 17.98 -9.99
C ASN A 324 6.91 18.34 -8.54
N ALA A 325 7.93 19.19 -8.37
CA ALA A 325 8.39 19.63 -7.06
C ALA A 325 7.33 20.39 -6.24
N ALA A 326 6.37 21.06 -6.90
CA ALA A 326 5.31 21.82 -6.23
C ALA A 326 4.30 20.91 -5.53
N ALA A 327 4.12 19.69 -6.03
CA ALA A 327 3.34 18.63 -5.38
C ALA A 327 4.23 17.68 -4.55
N TYR A 328 5.48 18.09 -4.28
CA TYR A 328 6.49 17.29 -3.56
C TYR A 328 6.79 15.94 -4.20
N ASN A 329 6.56 15.82 -5.50
CA ASN A 329 6.99 14.69 -6.31
C ASN A 329 8.42 14.96 -6.80
N TYR A 330 9.39 14.30 -6.15
CA TYR A 330 10.82 14.47 -6.41
C TYR A 330 11.41 13.38 -7.30
N HIS A 331 10.58 12.63 -8.03
CA HIS A 331 11.08 11.77 -9.10
C HIS A 331 11.81 12.64 -10.14
N LEU A 332 12.84 12.08 -10.76
CA LEU A 332 13.65 12.79 -11.74
C LEU A 332 12.86 12.89 -13.05
N ALA A 333 12.89 14.07 -13.67
CA ALA A 333 12.41 14.29 -15.02
C ALA A 333 13.54 14.07 -16.03
N ALA A 334 13.18 13.82 -17.29
CA ALA A 334 14.15 13.68 -18.37
C ALA A 334 15.08 14.91 -18.43
N GLY A 335 16.38 14.67 -18.51
CA GLY A 335 17.41 15.71 -18.51
C GLY A 335 17.80 16.24 -17.13
N SER A 336 17.33 15.63 -16.03
CA SER A 336 17.83 15.93 -14.69
C SER A 336 19.35 15.71 -14.61
N PRO A 337 20.10 16.62 -13.95
CA PRO A 337 21.53 16.45 -13.72
C PRO A 337 21.86 15.35 -12.69
N ALA A 338 20.85 14.73 -12.08
CA ALA A 338 21.03 13.63 -11.13
C ALA A 338 21.05 12.24 -11.77
N ILE A 339 20.61 12.14 -13.03
CA ILE A 339 20.62 10.90 -13.81
C ILE A 339 22.07 10.47 -14.05
N ASP A 340 22.38 9.20 -13.76
CA ASP A 340 23.69 8.54 -13.88
C ASP A 340 24.83 9.26 -13.11
N ALA A 341 24.51 10.17 -12.20
CA ALA A 341 25.49 11.03 -11.53
C ALA A 341 26.11 10.40 -10.28
N GLY A 342 25.48 9.36 -9.74
CA GLY A 342 25.96 8.67 -8.56
C GLY A 342 27.10 7.69 -8.85
N ILE A 343 27.73 7.23 -7.79
CA ILE A 343 28.80 6.22 -7.83
C ILE A 343 28.31 4.89 -7.26
N ALA A 344 28.91 3.77 -7.64
CA ALA A 344 28.58 2.49 -7.04
C ALA A 344 28.84 2.52 -5.51
N VAL A 345 27.86 2.08 -4.73
CA VAL A 345 27.96 1.97 -3.27
C VAL A 345 27.86 0.49 -2.89
N GLY A 346 28.83 0.02 -2.12
CA GLY A 346 28.86 -1.36 -1.64
C GLY A 346 28.33 -1.49 -0.22
N MET A 347 28.91 -2.45 0.50
CA MET A 347 28.66 -2.64 1.93
C MET A 347 29.35 -1.55 2.75
N ILE A 348 28.62 -0.88 3.63
CA ILE A 348 29.16 0.05 4.63
C ILE A 348 28.94 -0.58 6.00
N ASN A 349 30.02 -0.87 6.73
CA ASN A 349 29.96 -1.53 8.04
C ASN A 349 29.05 -2.79 8.08
N GLY A 350 29.08 -3.59 7.00
CA GLY A 350 28.28 -4.81 6.89
C GLY A 350 26.81 -4.59 6.53
N TYR A 351 26.40 -3.36 6.21
CA TYR A 351 25.06 -3.03 5.72
C TYR A 351 25.11 -2.70 4.22
N ASN A 352 24.16 -3.21 3.42
CA ASN A 352 24.06 -2.85 2.01
C ASN A 352 23.51 -1.43 1.88
N ALA A 353 24.37 -0.48 1.52
CA ALA A 353 23.99 0.92 1.42
C ALA A 353 23.44 1.31 0.05
N MET A 354 23.46 0.40 -0.93
CA MET A 354 22.78 0.60 -2.20
C MET A 354 21.26 0.46 -1.99
N PRO A 355 20.45 1.48 -2.30
CA PRO A 355 19.01 1.41 -2.17
C PRO A 355 18.42 0.35 -3.11
N VAL A 356 17.50 -0.47 -2.58
CA VAL A 356 16.76 -1.50 -3.33
C VAL A 356 15.28 -1.17 -3.48
N SER A 357 14.84 -0.08 -2.86
CA SER A 357 13.47 0.41 -2.89
C SER A 357 13.44 1.92 -3.05
N GLU A 358 12.29 2.45 -3.43
CA GLU A 358 11.95 3.86 -3.49
C GLU A 358 10.63 4.07 -2.75
N TYR A 359 10.45 5.24 -2.16
CA TYR A 359 9.20 5.57 -1.50
C TYR A 359 8.10 5.85 -2.53
N ALA A 360 7.00 5.10 -2.46
CA ALA A 360 5.79 5.36 -3.21
C ALA A 360 4.75 6.01 -2.27
N HIS A 361 4.27 7.18 -2.67
CA HIS A 361 3.30 7.93 -1.87
C HIS A 361 1.92 7.24 -1.96
N GLN A 362 1.14 7.09 -0.88
CA GLN A 362 1.30 7.78 0.41
C GLN A 362 2.10 7.09 1.50
N ARG A 363 2.21 5.77 1.52
CA ARG A 363 2.93 5.02 2.56
C ARG A 363 3.30 3.66 1.99
N HIS A 364 4.08 3.65 0.92
CA HIS A 364 4.40 2.43 0.20
C HIS A 364 5.82 2.46 -0.35
N PHE A 365 6.20 1.40 -1.04
CA PHE A 365 7.46 1.34 -1.74
C PHE A 365 7.29 0.61 -3.05
N ILE A 366 8.22 0.91 -3.94
CA ILE A 366 8.45 0.18 -5.17
C ILE A 366 9.92 -0.24 -5.25
N PRO A 367 10.26 -1.34 -5.94
CA PRO A 367 11.65 -1.71 -6.16
C PRO A 367 12.43 -0.58 -6.87
N ARG A 368 13.65 -0.31 -6.39
CA ARG A 368 14.59 0.57 -7.10
C ARG A 368 15.41 -0.27 -8.06
N ILE A 369 15.30 0.03 -9.36
CA ILE A 369 16.01 -0.71 -10.41
C ILE A 369 16.99 0.23 -11.08
N ALA A 370 18.28 -0.02 -10.86
CA ALA A 370 19.34 0.71 -11.55
C ALA A 370 19.45 0.21 -13.00
N ASN A 371 19.33 1.13 -13.96
CA ASN A 371 19.45 0.82 -15.39
C ASN A 371 20.89 1.05 -15.90
N ASN A 372 21.72 1.83 -15.19
CA ASN A 372 23.10 2.17 -15.53
C ASN A 372 23.93 2.53 -14.26
N LEU A 373 24.63 3.67 -14.25
CA LEU A 373 25.22 4.19 -13.02
C LEU A 373 24.08 4.66 -12.13
N PRO A 374 24.18 4.49 -10.81
CA PRO A 374 23.05 4.79 -9.96
C PRO A 374 22.80 6.29 -9.92
N ASP A 375 21.55 6.70 -9.95
CA ASP A 375 21.20 8.12 -9.91
C ASP A 375 21.44 8.71 -8.53
N ALA A 376 21.85 9.98 -8.48
CA ALA A 376 21.85 10.70 -7.23
C ALA A 376 20.41 10.92 -6.75
N GLY A 377 20.18 10.82 -5.44
CA GLY A 377 18.88 11.07 -4.81
C GLY A 377 18.06 9.80 -4.54
N ALA A 378 16.86 10.03 -4.01
CA ALA A 378 15.95 8.99 -3.51
C ALA A 378 15.36 8.09 -4.59
N TYR A 379 15.26 8.60 -5.82
CA TYR A 379 14.63 7.94 -6.96
C TYR A 379 15.65 7.70 -8.05
N GLU A 380 15.56 6.53 -8.67
CA GLU A 380 16.17 6.25 -9.95
C GLU A 380 15.25 6.76 -11.06
N PHE A 381 15.81 7.50 -11.99
CA PHE A 381 15.18 7.84 -13.23
C PHE A 381 15.04 6.60 -14.10
N GLN A 382 13.84 6.41 -14.60
CA GLN A 382 13.56 5.36 -15.57
C GLN A 382 12.93 6.00 -16.79
N GLU A 383 13.73 6.11 -17.84
CA GLU A 383 13.27 6.53 -19.16
C GLU A 383 12.30 5.48 -19.68
N SER A 384 10.98 5.73 -19.58
CA SER A 384 9.87 4.88 -20.07
C SER A 384 10.28 3.42 -20.31
N ASN A 385 10.67 2.72 -19.24
CA ASN A 385 11.19 1.36 -19.36
C ASN A 385 10.00 0.41 -19.16
N PRO A 386 9.53 -0.31 -20.21
CA PRO A 386 8.50 -1.32 -20.04
C PRO A 386 8.90 -2.38 -18.99
N TYR A 387 10.20 -2.61 -18.77
CA TYR A 387 10.67 -3.47 -17.68
C TYR A 387 10.38 -2.94 -16.27
N TYR A 388 10.34 -1.62 -16.06
CA TYR A 388 9.97 -1.05 -14.75
C TYR A 388 8.54 -1.44 -14.40
N GLN A 389 7.63 -1.25 -15.34
CA GLN A 389 6.24 -1.61 -15.12
C GLN A 389 6.05 -3.13 -15.08
N CYS A 390 6.84 -3.94 -15.81
CA CYS A 390 6.89 -5.40 -15.65
C CYS A 390 7.49 -5.88 -14.30
N SER A 391 8.25 -5.04 -13.60
CA SER A 391 9.02 -5.41 -12.40
C SER A 391 8.38 -4.96 -11.10
N LEU A 392 7.42 -4.05 -11.16
CA LEU A 392 6.49 -3.83 -10.06
C LEU A 392 5.68 -5.12 -9.90
N PRO A 393 5.44 -5.60 -8.67
CA PRO A 393 4.42 -6.60 -8.43
C PRO A 393 3.10 -6.10 -9.04
N GLN A 394 2.70 -6.71 -10.15
CA GLN A 394 1.48 -6.36 -10.86
C GLN A 394 0.40 -7.31 -10.37
N TYR A 395 -0.54 -6.76 -9.62
CA TYR A 395 -1.67 -7.50 -9.12
C TYR A 395 -2.95 -6.96 -9.75
N SER A 396 -3.99 -7.77 -9.69
CA SER A 396 -5.37 -7.34 -9.88
C SER A 396 -6.19 -7.80 -8.69
N LEU A 397 -7.45 -7.38 -8.65
CA LEU A 397 -8.36 -7.77 -7.60
C LEU A 397 -9.38 -8.80 -8.11
N GLN A 398 -9.36 -10.00 -7.53
CA GLN A 398 -10.33 -11.06 -7.80
C GLN A 398 -11.54 -10.92 -6.90
N PHE A 399 -12.72 -10.84 -7.52
CA PHE A 399 -14.02 -11.01 -6.88
C PHE A 399 -14.57 -12.39 -7.19
N TYR A 400 -15.24 -13.03 -6.23
CA TYR A 400 -15.76 -14.39 -6.40
C TYR A 400 -17.28 -14.45 -6.60
N GLY A 401 -17.95 -13.30 -6.74
CA GLY A 401 -19.41 -13.25 -6.85
C GLY A 401 -20.13 -13.64 -5.56
N THR A 402 -19.45 -13.54 -4.41
CA THR A 402 -19.96 -13.96 -3.09
C THR A 402 -20.40 -12.76 -2.23
N GLY A 403 -20.69 -11.63 -2.87
CA GLY A 403 -20.96 -10.34 -2.25
C GLY A 403 -22.30 -10.28 -1.51
N THR A 404 -22.37 -11.00 -0.39
CA THR A 404 -23.49 -11.01 0.56
C THR A 404 -22.95 -10.69 1.95
N ASN A 405 -23.78 -10.10 2.82
CA ASN A 405 -23.36 -9.68 4.16
C ASN A 405 -22.11 -8.78 4.13
N GLN A 406 -22.10 -7.82 3.20
CA GLN A 406 -21.06 -6.81 3.02
C GLN A 406 -19.70 -7.35 2.57
N ALA A 407 -19.58 -8.66 2.30
CA ALA A 407 -18.35 -9.29 1.83
C ALA A 407 -18.11 -9.07 0.33
N ASP A 408 -16.94 -9.51 -0.14
CA ASP A 408 -16.55 -9.64 -1.55
C ASP A 408 -16.77 -8.37 -2.37
N ARG A 409 -16.37 -7.24 -1.78
CA ARG A 409 -16.49 -5.90 -2.38
C ARG A 409 -15.38 -4.96 -1.91
N VAL A 410 -15.16 -3.90 -2.68
CA VAL A 410 -14.36 -2.75 -2.23
C VAL A 410 -15.29 -1.58 -1.93
N LYS A 411 -15.02 -0.82 -0.86
CA LYS A 411 -15.83 0.34 -0.46
C LYS A 411 -14.99 1.60 -0.36
N PHE A 412 -15.43 2.64 -1.06
CA PHE A 412 -14.84 3.98 -1.04
C PHE A 412 -15.80 4.92 -0.33
N ALA A 413 -15.40 5.47 0.82
CA ALA A 413 -16.24 6.44 1.54
C ALA A 413 -16.25 7.76 0.77
N ILE A 414 -17.41 8.18 0.27
CA ILE A 414 -17.52 9.38 -0.57
C ILE A 414 -18.22 10.56 0.10
N ASP A 415 -18.77 10.39 1.32
CA ASP A 415 -19.27 11.47 2.18
C ASP A 415 -18.61 11.40 3.60
N PRO A 416 -18.16 12.51 4.23
CA PRO A 416 -18.18 13.89 3.72
C PRO A 416 -17.50 14.02 2.35
N PRO A 417 -17.91 14.99 1.50
CA PRO A 417 -17.66 14.91 0.06
C PRO A 417 -16.19 14.74 -0.27
N THR A 418 -15.91 13.74 -1.10
CA THR A 418 -14.56 13.47 -1.62
C THR A 418 -14.48 13.77 -3.11
N THR A 419 -13.28 13.74 -3.69
CA THR A 419 -13.12 13.87 -5.14
C THR A 419 -13.79 12.73 -5.91
N ALA A 420 -13.91 11.54 -5.31
CA ALA A 420 -14.60 10.40 -5.89
C ALA A 420 -16.13 10.53 -5.87
N ASP A 421 -16.69 11.51 -5.14
CA ASP A 421 -18.11 11.86 -5.21
C ASP A 421 -18.43 12.67 -6.48
N VAL A 422 -18.58 11.98 -7.61
CA VAL A 422 -18.77 12.63 -8.90
C VAL A 422 -20.15 13.26 -9.04
N ALA A 423 -20.18 14.58 -9.26
CA ALA A 423 -21.42 15.34 -9.44
C ALA A 423 -21.85 15.52 -10.91
N PHE A 424 -20.89 15.79 -11.80
CA PHE A 424 -21.17 16.34 -13.14
C PHE A 424 -20.69 15.42 -14.27
N ASP A 425 -19.93 15.97 -15.20
CA ASP A 425 -19.32 15.22 -16.30
C ASP A 425 -18.31 14.25 -15.72
N PHE A 426 -18.35 13.00 -16.17
CA PHE A 426 -17.36 12.03 -15.72
C PHE A 426 -17.07 10.93 -16.73
N THR A 427 -15.92 10.30 -16.53
CA THR A 427 -15.54 9.02 -17.12
C THR A 427 -15.20 8.06 -16.00
N ALA A 428 -15.74 6.85 -16.05
CA ALA A 428 -15.27 5.73 -15.24
C ALA A 428 -14.75 4.64 -16.17
N GLU A 429 -13.52 4.17 -15.95
CA GLU A 429 -12.88 3.15 -16.77
C GLU A 429 -12.07 2.16 -15.95
N CYS A 430 -12.01 0.91 -16.41
CA CYS A 430 -11.27 -0.18 -15.78
C CYS A 430 -10.96 -1.30 -16.76
N TRP A 431 -10.08 -2.22 -16.36
CA TRP A 431 -9.87 -3.50 -17.03
C TRP A 431 -10.63 -4.60 -16.30
N LEU A 432 -11.33 -5.45 -17.05
CA LEU A 432 -12.10 -6.57 -16.52
C LEU A 432 -11.71 -7.87 -17.22
N LYS A 433 -11.61 -8.97 -16.46
CA LYS A 433 -11.49 -10.33 -16.99
C LYS A 433 -12.45 -11.25 -16.29
N THR A 434 -13.34 -11.88 -17.05
CA THR A 434 -14.44 -12.66 -16.50
C THR A 434 -14.93 -13.74 -17.45
N ASN A 435 -15.80 -14.62 -16.96
CA ASN A 435 -16.45 -15.64 -17.77
C ASN A 435 -17.97 -15.61 -17.57
N PHE A 436 -18.70 -16.08 -18.59
CA PHE A 436 -20.15 -16.03 -18.60
C PHE A 436 -20.82 -17.00 -17.60
N ALA A 437 -20.14 -18.08 -17.22
CA ALA A 437 -20.72 -19.15 -16.42
C ALA A 437 -20.93 -18.71 -14.96
N GLU A 438 -20.04 -17.84 -14.46
CA GLU A 438 -20.07 -17.32 -13.10
C GLU A 438 -20.80 -15.96 -12.99
N ASN A 439 -21.15 -15.35 -14.12
CA ASN A 439 -21.83 -14.06 -14.18
C ASN A 439 -23.17 -14.19 -14.89
N ASN A 440 -24.18 -14.78 -14.27
CA ASN A 440 -25.46 -15.13 -14.92
C ASN A 440 -26.56 -14.07 -14.84
N GLY A 441 -26.26 -12.87 -14.36
CA GLY A 441 -27.19 -11.74 -14.27
C GLY A 441 -27.71 -11.30 -15.63
N THR A 442 -28.80 -10.53 -15.61
CA THR A 442 -29.46 -10.02 -16.81
C THR A 442 -29.44 -8.51 -16.83
N VAL A 443 -29.14 -7.92 -17.98
CA VAL A 443 -29.18 -6.47 -18.20
C VAL A 443 -30.13 -6.13 -19.33
N SER A 444 -30.75 -4.95 -19.24
CA SER A 444 -31.68 -4.49 -20.27
C SER A 444 -31.66 -2.97 -20.42
N ALA A 445 -31.81 -2.47 -21.64
CA ALA A 445 -31.93 -1.04 -21.88
C ALA A 445 -33.33 -0.58 -21.45
N GLN A 446 -33.40 0.31 -20.46
CA GLN A 446 -34.67 0.81 -19.89
C GLN A 446 -34.60 2.31 -19.59
N ASN A 447 -35.76 2.94 -19.34
CA ASN A 447 -35.91 4.38 -19.07
C ASN A 447 -36.29 4.67 -17.60
N ASN A 448 -35.94 3.77 -16.68
CA ASN A 448 -36.13 3.88 -15.23
C ASN A 448 -34.84 3.56 -14.44
N ALA A 449 -33.68 3.52 -15.11
CA ALA A 449 -32.36 3.13 -14.56
C ALA A 449 -32.23 1.72 -13.97
N ASP A 450 -33.29 0.95 -13.71
CA ASP A 450 -33.16 -0.38 -13.08
C ASP A 450 -32.66 -1.48 -14.03
N GLY A 451 -32.33 -1.15 -15.27
CA GLY A 451 -31.92 -2.13 -16.26
C GLY A 451 -30.54 -2.76 -16.02
N TRP A 452 -29.68 -2.11 -15.21
CA TRP A 452 -28.33 -2.60 -14.89
C TRP A 452 -28.26 -3.34 -13.56
N ILE A 453 -29.11 -3.01 -12.58
CA ILE A 453 -29.02 -3.54 -11.20
C ILE A 453 -29.25 -5.06 -11.11
N THR A 454 -29.92 -5.66 -12.08
CA THR A 454 -30.10 -7.13 -12.17
C THR A 454 -28.96 -7.85 -12.88
N GLY A 455 -27.96 -7.11 -13.37
CA GLY A 455 -26.70 -7.65 -13.87
C GLY A 455 -25.74 -7.98 -12.73
N ASN A 456 -24.64 -8.64 -13.05
CA ASN A 456 -23.53 -8.80 -12.13
C ASN A 456 -22.82 -7.45 -11.94
N ILE A 457 -22.91 -6.90 -10.73
CA ILE A 457 -22.52 -5.53 -10.42
C ILE A 457 -21.00 -5.38 -10.32
N VAL A 458 -20.43 -4.52 -11.16
CA VAL A 458 -18.99 -4.19 -11.19
C VAL A 458 -18.71 -2.93 -10.38
N LEU A 459 -19.49 -1.87 -10.59
CA LEU A 459 -19.40 -0.60 -9.89
C LEU A 459 -20.80 -0.13 -9.50
N ASP A 460 -20.95 0.32 -8.25
CA ASP A 460 -22.24 0.65 -7.68
C ASP A 460 -22.15 1.90 -6.79
N ARG A 461 -22.76 2.97 -7.27
CA ARG A 461 -23.11 4.18 -6.51
C ARG A 461 -24.65 4.27 -6.51
N ASP A 462 -25.32 3.28 -5.94
CA ASP A 462 -26.76 3.30 -5.73
C ASP A 462 -27.14 3.98 -4.40
N VAL A 463 -28.36 4.47 -4.29
CA VAL A 463 -29.01 4.80 -3.03
C VAL A 463 -30.36 4.10 -3.00
N TYR A 464 -30.55 3.23 -2.00
CA TYR A 464 -31.75 2.39 -1.91
C TYR A 464 -33.06 3.20 -2.04
N GLY A 465 -33.89 2.84 -3.02
CA GLY A 465 -35.19 3.47 -3.28
C GLY A 465 -35.16 4.42 -4.47
N SER A 466 -35.77 5.61 -4.35
CA SER A 466 -35.85 6.62 -5.42
C SER A 466 -34.57 7.43 -5.63
N GLY A 467 -33.46 6.99 -5.03
CA GLY A 467 -32.18 7.69 -5.04
C GLY A 467 -32.12 8.98 -4.21
N ASP A 468 -30.98 9.67 -4.37
CA ASP A 468 -30.72 11.01 -3.86
C ASP A 468 -30.60 12.06 -4.99
N TYR A 469 -29.46 12.75 -5.18
CA TYR A 469 -29.28 13.56 -6.40
C TYR A 469 -29.05 12.67 -7.63
N GLY A 470 -28.55 11.46 -7.47
CA GLY A 470 -28.60 10.49 -8.56
C GLY A 470 -27.76 9.25 -8.32
N ASP A 471 -28.22 8.13 -8.88
CA ASP A 471 -27.57 6.84 -8.77
C ASP A 471 -26.83 6.52 -10.06
N PHE A 472 -25.74 5.76 -9.99
CA PHE A 472 -25.12 5.24 -11.19
C PHE A 472 -24.37 3.95 -10.92
N GLY A 473 -24.20 3.15 -11.96
CA GLY A 473 -23.42 1.92 -11.85
C GLY A 473 -23.15 1.24 -13.18
N ILE A 474 -22.19 0.33 -13.11
CA ILE A 474 -21.74 -0.52 -14.21
C ILE A 474 -22.02 -1.96 -13.81
N ALA A 475 -22.68 -2.69 -14.69
CA ALA A 475 -22.91 -4.12 -14.52
C ALA A 475 -22.62 -4.87 -15.82
N ILE A 476 -22.45 -6.18 -15.71
CA ILE A 476 -22.38 -7.08 -16.86
C ILE A 476 -23.52 -8.08 -16.80
N GLY A 477 -24.03 -8.50 -17.95
CA GLY A 477 -25.09 -9.50 -17.96
C GLY A 477 -25.49 -9.97 -19.34
N HIS A 478 -26.37 -10.96 -19.37
CA HIS A 478 -27.05 -11.38 -20.59
C HIS A 478 -28.16 -10.39 -20.95
N THR A 479 -28.40 -10.19 -22.25
CA THR A 479 -29.55 -9.41 -22.73
C THR A 479 -30.24 -10.13 -23.90
N VAL A 480 -31.49 -9.76 -24.18
CA VAL A 480 -32.23 -10.39 -25.28
C VAL A 480 -31.57 -10.05 -26.62
N GLY A 481 -31.37 -11.07 -27.46
CA GLY A 481 -30.83 -10.89 -28.81
C GLY A 481 -29.32 -11.15 -28.95
N ILE A 482 -28.62 -11.50 -27.87
CA ILE A 482 -27.23 -11.97 -27.92
C ILE A 482 -27.11 -13.45 -27.54
N PRO A 483 -26.05 -14.17 -27.98
CA PRO A 483 -25.80 -15.55 -27.58
C PRO A 483 -25.82 -15.76 -26.05
N ALA A 484 -26.30 -16.93 -25.61
CA ALA A 484 -26.47 -17.24 -24.17
C ALA A 484 -25.15 -17.27 -23.38
N ASN A 485 -24.03 -17.49 -24.07
CA ASN A 485 -22.67 -17.49 -23.52
C ASN A 485 -21.99 -16.11 -23.58
N HIS A 486 -22.72 -15.04 -23.95
CA HIS A 486 -22.18 -13.69 -23.98
C HIS A 486 -22.65 -12.88 -22.78
N ARG A 487 -21.79 -12.00 -22.26
CA ARG A 487 -22.15 -10.93 -21.34
C ARG A 487 -21.70 -9.60 -21.91
N VAL A 488 -22.58 -8.62 -21.82
CA VAL A 488 -22.36 -7.25 -22.32
C VAL A 488 -22.37 -6.28 -21.15
N VAL A 489 -21.73 -5.13 -21.35
CA VAL A 489 -21.70 -4.04 -20.36
C VAL A 489 -23.04 -3.29 -20.37
N ALA A 490 -23.53 -2.94 -19.18
CA ALA A 490 -24.63 -2.02 -18.97
C ALA A 490 -24.18 -0.86 -18.09
N PHE A 491 -24.63 0.34 -18.43
CA PHE A 491 -24.36 1.56 -17.67
C PHE A 491 -25.68 2.26 -17.39
N GLY A 492 -25.98 2.46 -16.12
CA GLY A 492 -27.17 3.16 -15.66
C GLY A 492 -26.86 4.45 -14.93
N VAL A 493 -27.74 5.42 -15.12
CA VAL A 493 -27.78 6.65 -14.32
C VAL A 493 -29.23 6.96 -13.99
N ASP A 494 -29.54 7.13 -12.71
CA ASP A 494 -30.80 7.70 -12.20
C ASP A 494 -30.56 9.09 -11.64
N ARG A 495 -31.58 9.93 -11.68
CA ARG A 495 -31.63 11.19 -10.95
C ARG A 495 -33.05 11.47 -10.51
N LEU A 496 -33.26 11.52 -9.20
CA LEU A 496 -34.56 11.85 -8.59
C LEU A 496 -35.69 10.94 -9.10
N GLY A 497 -35.41 9.65 -9.31
CA GLY A 497 -36.34 8.64 -9.82
C GLY A 497 -36.58 8.69 -11.33
N THR A 498 -35.75 9.43 -12.08
CA THR A 498 -35.78 9.47 -13.54
C THR A 498 -34.47 8.93 -14.10
N GLY A 499 -34.52 7.75 -14.69
CA GLY A 499 -33.32 6.99 -14.99
C GLY A 499 -33.18 6.51 -16.42
N LYS A 500 -31.97 6.10 -16.78
CA LYS A 500 -31.66 5.49 -18.06
C LYS A 500 -30.60 4.42 -17.88
N THR A 501 -30.85 3.25 -18.46
CA THR A 501 -29.82 2.23 -18.69
C THR A 501 -29.55 2.11 -20.18
N ILE A 502 -28.28 2.17 -20.56
CA ILE A 502 -27.80 1.78 -21.88
C ILE A 502 -27.06 0.44 -21.77
N VAL A 503 -27.19 -0.40 -22.79
CA VAL A 503 -26.62 -1.75 -22.82
C VAL A 503 -25.86 -1.92 -24.13
N GLY A 504 -24.63 -2.41 -24.01
CA GLY A 504 -23.73 -2.71 -25.10
C GLY A 504 -24.11 -3.98 -25.89
N THR A 505 -23.24 -4.34 -26.82
CA THR A 505 -23.39 -5.56 -27.65
C THR A 505 -22.14 -6.42 -27.69
N THR A 506 -21.00 -5.86 -27.29
CA THR A 506 -19.71 -6.55 -27.26
C THR A 506 -19.64 -7.54 -26.10
N ASN A 507 -19.30 -8.79 -26.40
CA ASN A 507 -19.06 -9.79 -25.36
C ASN A 507 -17.73 -9.51 -24.66
N ILE A 508 -17.73 -9.49 -23.33
CA ILE A 508 -16.52 -9.32 -22.51
C ILE A 508 -16.28 -10.50 -21.54
N ALA A 509 -17.10 -11.54 -21.61
CA ALA A 509 -17.06 -12.68 -20.69
C ALA A 509 -16.50 -13.95 -21.34
N ASP A 510 -15.39 -13.80 -22.05
CA ASP A 510 -14.66 -14.85 -22.77
C ASP A 510 -13.34 -15.24 -22.09
N ASN A 511 -13.15 -14.81 -20.85
CA ASN A 511 -11.95 -15.03 -20.03
C ASN A 511 -10.68 -14.33 -20.57
N GLN A 512 -10.84 -13.23 -21.33
CA GLN A 512 -9.77 -12.29 -21.67
C GLN A 512 -9.93 -10.97 -20.92
N TRP A 513 -8.84 -10.20 -20.84
CA TRP A 513 -8.86 -8.83 -20.33
C TRP A 513 -9.48 -7.90 -21.38
N HIS A 514 -10.51 -7.15 -20.97
CA HIS A 514 -11.17 -6.14 -21.78
C HIS A 514 -11.11 -4.78 -21.07
N HIS A 515 -10.84 -3.72 -21.82
CA HIS A 515 -10.97 -2.36 -21.32
C HIS A 515 -12.42 -1.92 -21.43
N VAL A 516 -13.00 -1.44 -20.32
CA VAL A 516 -14.37 -0.90 -20.29
C VAL A 516 -14.31 0.54 -19.83
N ALA A 517 -14.93 1.44 -20.59
CA ALA A 517 -15.10 2.83 -20.22
C ALA A 517 -16.53 3.31 -20.42
N VAL A 518 -17.04 4.10 -19.47
CA VAL A 518 -18.33 4.78 -19.57
C VAL A 518 -18.16 6.27 -19.38
N THR A 519 -18.93 7.07 -20.12
CA THR A 519 -18.88 8.53 -20.03
C THR A 519 -20.25 9.12 -19.84
N ARG A 520 -20.34 10.22 -19.10
CA ARG A 520 -21.56 11.02 -18.95
C ARG A 520 -21.28 12.51 -19.18
N ASN A 521 -22.11 13.14 -20.00
CA ASN A 521 -22.25 14.59 -20.08
C ASN A 521 -23.44 15.04 -19.22
N SER A 522 -23.17 15.77 -18.15
CA SER A 522 -24.17 16.28 -17.20
C SER A 522 -25.08 17.36 -17.78
N THR A 523 -24.63 18.10 -18.80
CA THR A 523 -25.43 19.17 -19.43
C THR A 523 -26.49 18.59 -20.35
N THR A 524 -26.14 17.59 -21.16
CA THR A 524 -27.05 16.99 -22.15
C THR A 524 -27.67 15.68 -21.70
N GLY A 525 -27.17 15.08 -20.61
CA GLY A 525 -27.53 13.73 -20.17
C GLY A 525 -26.97 12.62 -21.05
N LEU A 526 -26.03 12.91 -21.95
CA LEU A 526 -25.53 11.91 -22.90
C LEU A 526 -24.63 10.91 -22.19
N MET A 527 -24.92 9.63 -22.36
CA MET A 527 -24.20 8.49 -21.79
C MET A 527 -23.61 7.65 -22.91
N ARG A 528 -22.41 7.10 -22.71
CA ARG A 528 -21.76 6.17 -23.66
C ARG A 528 -21.08 5.02 -22.95
N ILE A 529 -20.99 3.88 -23.64
CA ILE A 529 -20.17 2.72 -23.30
C ILE A 529 -19.15 2.53 -24.42
N PHE A 530 -17.89 2.29 -24.02
CA PHE A 530 -16.82 1.85 -24.89
C PHE A 530 -16.27 0.52 -24.36
N VAL A 531 -15.98 -0.40 -25.28
CA VAL A 531 -15.30 -1.67 -24.98
C VAL A 531 -14.09 -1.77 -25.90
N ASP A 532 -12.91 -2.01 -25.32
CA ASP A 532 -11.63 -2.06 -26.02
C ASP A 532 -11.37 -0.84 -26.91
N GLY A 533 -11.80 0.33 -26.43
CA GLY A 533 -11.64 1.61 -27.11
C GLY A 533 -12.65 1.86 -28.24
N LEU A 534 -13.55 0.93 -28.54
CA LEU A 534 -14.59 1.07 -29.56
C LEU A 534 -15.94 1.48 -28.95
N PRO A 535 -16.72 2.38 -29.59
CA PRO A 535 -18.07 2.70 -29.14
C PRO A 535 -18.98 1.46 -29.20
N ASP A 536 -19.64 1.13 -28.09
CA ASP A 536 -20.50 -0.06 -27.97
C ASP A 536 -21.98 0.31 -27.78
N ALA A 537 -22.28 1.35 -26.98
CA ALA A 537 -23.64 1.88 -26.83
C ALA A 537 -23.65 3.36 -26.46
N GLN A 538 -24.76 4.04 -26.77
CA GLN A 538 -25.03 5.40 -26.32
C GLN A 538 -26.51 5.65 -26.11
N GLY A 539 -26.84 6.65 -25.29
CA GLY A 539 -28.21 7.09 -25.05
C GLY A 539 -28.26 8.34 -24.18
N THR A 540 -29.43 8.95 -24.07
CA THR A 540 -29.62 10.15 -23.24
C THR A 540 -30.37 9.77 -21.97
N GLY A 541 -29.67 9.88 -20.84
CA GLY A 541 -30.23 9.79 -19.50
C GLY A 541 -30.46 11.16 -18.85
N PRO A 542 -30.56 11.21 -17.52
CA PRO A 542 -30.83 12.46 -16.82
C PRO A 542 -29.62 13.41 -16.83
N ALA A 543 -29.91 14.69 -17.07
CA ALA A 543 -28.97 15.81 -16.93
C ALA A 543 -28.93 16.33 -15.47
N GLY A 544 -27.86 17.04 -15.13
CA GLY A 544 -27.66 17.71 -13.84
C GLY A 544 -26.75 16.96 -12.87
N ASP A 545 -26.82 17.39 -11.62
CA ASP A 545 -26.03 16.89 -10.50
C ASP A 545 -26.48 15.49 -10.04
N ILE A 546 -25.53 14.56 -9.91
CA ILE A 546 -25.70 13.19 -9.40
C ILE A 546 -24.77 12.89 -8.20
N SER A 547 -24.24 13.91 -7.53
CA SER A 547 -23.37 13.73 -6.35
C SER A 547 -24.12 13.06 -5.20
N TYR A 548 -23.40 12.44 -4.29
CA TYR A 548 -23.96 11.95 -3.04
C TYR A 548 -24.47 13.13 -2.23
N ARG A 549 -25.68 13.01 -1.70
CA ARG A 549 -26.26 14.09 -0.90
C ARG A 549 -25.60 14.08 0.48
N ASN A 550 -24.86 15.13 0.77
CA ASN A 550 -24.14 15.30 2.03
C ASN A 550 -25.07 15.16 3.24
N ALA A 551 -24.58 14.48 4.26
CA ALA A 551 -25.28 14.33 5.55
C ALA A 551 -26.71 13.77 5.43
N ARG A 552 -27.01 12.96 4.40
CA ARG A 552 -28.32 12.30 4.31
C ARG A 552 -28.49 11.30 5.45
N SER A 553 -29.72 11.17 5.95
CA SER A 553 -30.09 10.04 6.80
C SER A 553 -30.22 8.77 5.96
N THR A 554 -29.77 7.64 6.51
CA THR A 554 -29.87 6.33 5.86
C THR A 554 -30.30 5.25 6.86
N ALA A 555 -31.02 4.24 6.36
CA ALA A 555 -31.29 3.00 7.07
C ALA A 555 -30.19 1.94 6.85
N TYR A 556 -29.23 2.23 5.98
CA TYR A 556 -28.16 1.32 5.54
C TYR A 556 -26.77 1.90 5.85
N PRO A 557 -26.45 2.19 7.13
CA PRO A 557 -25.21 2.88 7.52
C PRO A 557 -23.92 2.10 7.23
N LEU A 558 -24.03 0.80 6.91
CA LEU A 558 -22.88 -0.01 6.48
C LEU A 558 -22.66 0.10 4.97
N SER A 559 -23.68 0.44 4.19
CA SER A 559 -23.64 0.53 2.73
C SER A 559 -23.55 1.96 2.23
N ASP A 560 -24.08 2.92 2.97
CA ASP A 560 -23.97 4.34 2.70
C ASP A 560 -22.93 5.02 3.61
N PRO A 561 -22.18 6.01 3.12
CA PRO A 561 -22.25 6.69 1.82
C PRO A 561 -21.12 6.21 0.90
N PHE A 562 -21.14 4.94 0.50
CA PHE A 562 -20.02 4.35 -0.24
C PHE A 562 -20.26 4.31 -1.75
N LEU A 563 -19.18 4.46 -2.52
CA LEU A 563 -19.03 3.89 -3.87
C LEU A 563 -18.48 2.46 -3.70
N VAL A 564 -19.08 1.49 -4.38
CA VAL A 564 -18.78 0.07 -4.19
C VAL A 564 -18.30 -0.59 -5.48
N LEU A 565 -17.32 -1.49 -5.38
CA LEU A 565 -16.92 -2.38 -6.48
C LEU A 565 -17.28 -3.83 -6.16
N GLY A 566 -17.65 -4.58 -7.20
CA GLY A 566 -17.76 -6.05 -7.18
C GLY A 566 -19.07 -6.63 -6.64
N ALA A 567 -19.93 -5.82 -6.02
CA ALA A 567 -21.21 -6.28 -5.49
C ALA A 567 -22.27 -5.18 -5.47
N GLU A 568 -23.54 -5.57 -5.45
CA GLU A 568 -24.63 -4.64 -5.14
C GLU A 568 -24.42 -4.06 -3.73
N LYS A 569 -24.54 -2.74 -3.64
CA LYS A 569 -24.10 -1.95 -2.49
C LYS A 569 -24.86 -2.30 -1.19
N HIS A 570 -26.15 -2.59 -1.25
CA HIS A 570 -27.04 -2.72 -0.09
C HIS A 570 -27.33 -4.16 0.38
N ASP A 571 -26.77 -5.18 -0.27
CA ASP A 571 -27.15 -6.59 -0.07
C ASP A 571 -28.67 -6.84 -0.28
N ALA A 572 -29.25 -6.20 -1.30
CA ALA A 572 -30.69 -6.17 -1.55
C ALA A 572 -31.29 -7.54 -1.95
N GLY A 573 -30.46 -8.55 -2.16
CA GLY A 573 -30.84 -9.94 -2.36
C GLY A 573 -30.31 -10.56 -3.66
N THR A 574 -30.63 -11.83 -3.89
CA THR A 574 -30.08 -12.63 -4.99
C THR A 574 -30.49 -12.18 -6.40
N ALA A 575 -31.45 -11.27 -6.50
CA ALA A 575 -31.84 -10.65 -7.78
C ALA A 575 -30.79 -9.66 -8.32
N TYR A 576 -29.84 -9.24 -7.47
CA TYR A 576 -28.82 -8.25 -7.78
C TYR A 576 -27.43 -8.89 -7.58
N PRO A 577 -26.99 -9.74 -8.52
CA PRO A 577 -25.82 -10.58 -8.30
C PRO A 577 -24.51 -9.79 -8.29
N SER A 578 -23.53 -10.30 -7.55
CA SER A 578 -22.17 -9.72 -7.48
C SER A 578 -21.33 -10.14 -8.68
N TYR A 579 -20.35 -9.32 -9.05
CA TYR A 579 -19.38 -9.66 -10.10
C TYR A 579 -18.44 -10.78 -9.64
N ASN A 580 -18.18 -11.72 -10.54
CA ASN A 580 -17.13 -12.71 -10.39
C ASN A 580 -16.11 -12.51 -11.52
N GLY A 581 -14.87 -12.24 -11.18
CA GLY A 581 -13.80 -12.00 -12.14
C GLY A 581 -12.70 -11.14 -11.55
N LEU A 582 -11.74 -10.80 -12.41
CA LEU A 582 -10.68 -9.86 -12.08
C LEU A 582 -11.09 -8.46 -12.51
N LEU A 583 -10.65 -7.48 -11.72
CA LEU A 583 -10.71 -6.06 -12.00
C LEU A 583 -9.33 -5.48 -11.77
N ASP A 584 -8.88 -4.64 -12.70
CA ASP A 584 -7.63 -3.90 -12.56
C ASP A 584 -7.77 -2.46 -13.08
N GLU A 585 -6.87 -1.58 -12.65
CA GLU A 585 -6.76 -0.18 -13.08
C GLU A 585 -8.09 0.58 -13.09
N LEU A 586 -8.72 0.81 -11.93
CA LEU A 586 -9.89 1.67 -11.87
C LEU A 586 -9.47 3.14 -11.95
N ARG A 587 -10.04 3.90 -12.89
CA ARG A 587 -9.95 5.36 -12.90
C ARG A 587 -11.32 6.01 -13.02
N ILE A 588 -11.57 7.00 -12.15
CA ILE A 588 -12.69 7.94 -12.29
C ILE A 588 -12.12 9.33 -12.58
N SER A 589 -12.72 10.05 -13.52
CA SER A 589 -12.26 11.38 -13.93
C SER A 589 -13.41 12.35 -14.09
N GLY A 590 -13.18 13.63 -13.75
CA GLY A 590 -14.17 14.70 -13.75
C GLY A 590 -14.45 15.33 -15.12
N ASN A 591 -14.30 14.55 -16.21
CA ASN A 591 -14.53 14.98 -17.58
C ASN A 591 -14.95 13.80 -18.48
N GLU A 592 -15.47 14.10 -19.67
CA GLU A 592 -15.63 13.12 -20.75
C GLU A 592 -14.28 12.89 -21.46
N ARG A 593 -13.52 11.87 -21.04
CA ARG A 593 -12.24 11.52 -21.68
C ARG A 593 -12.44 11.01 -23.11
N TYR A 594 -13.57 10.36 -23.38
CA TYR A 594 -13.84 9.69 -24.65
C TYR A 594 -15.21 10.09 -25.21
N THR A 595 -15.23 10.59 -26.43
CA THR A 595 -16.48 10.90 -27.16
C THR A 595 -16.61 10.14 -28.47
N VAL A 596 -15.53 9.48 -28.89
CA VAL A 596 -15.36 8.66 -30.10
C VAL A 596 -14.39 7.52 -29.78
N ALA A 597 -14.13 6.63 -30.76
CA ALA A 597 -13.16 5.55 -30.60
C ALA A 597 -11.76 6.05 -30.21
N PHE A 598 -11.05 5.25 -29.41
CA PHE A 598 -9.69 5.53 -28.93
C PHE A 598 -8.87 4.24 -28.84
N THR A 599 -7.56 4.36 -28.62
CA THR A 599 -6.70 3.21 -28.32
C THR A 599 -6.66 2.99 -26.82
N PRO A 600 -7.06 1.81 -26.30
CA PRO A 600 -6.94 1.51 -24.88
C PRO A 600 -5.50 1.67 -24.38
N PRO A 601 -5.29 2.15 -23.15
CA PRO A 601 -3.96 2.21 -22.56
C PRO A 601 -3.30 0.83 -22.52
N THR A 602 -2.02 0.74 -22.87
CA THR A 602 -1.26 -0.54 -22.85
C THR A 602 -0.30 -0.61 -21.66
N SER A 603 -0.52 0.22 -20.65
CA SER A 603 0.31 0.41 -19.47
C SER A 603 -0.56 0.96 -18.34
N LEU A 604 -0.01 1.00 -17.13
CA LEU A 604 -0.67 1.60 -15.97
C LEU A 604 -1.15 3.02 -16.29
N PHE A 605 -2.34 3.38 -15.80
CA PHE A 605 -2.92 4.70 -15.94
C PHE A 605 -2.08 5.72 -15.18
N LEU A 606 -1.72 6.82 -15.83
CA LEU A 606 -1.10 7.93 -15.13
C LEU A 606 -2.19 8.89 -14.63
N PRO A 607 -2.09 9.42 -13.39
CA PRO A 607 -2.98 10.46 -12.93
C PRO A 607 -2.70 11.77 -13.69
N ASP A 608 -3.76 12.54 -13.95
CA ASP A 608 -3.69 13.89 -14.48
C ASP A 608 -4.66 14.80 -13.72
N ALA A 609 -4.75 16.08 -14.10
CA ALA A 609 -5.58 17.06 -13.40
C ALA A 609 -7.09 16.72 -13.39
N ALA A 610 -7.57 15.83 -14.27
CA ALA A 610 -8.95 15.39 -14.29
C ALA A 610 -9.17 14.08 -13.53
N THR A 611 -8.12 13.37 -13.11
CA THR A 611 -8.21 12.13 -12.33
C THR A 611 -8.70 12.42 -10.92
N LEU A 612 -9.84 11.83 -10.55
CA LEU A 612 -10.50 12.03 -9.26
C LEU A 612 -10.33 10.86 -8.29
N LEU A 613 -10.18 9.65 -8.84
CA LEU A 613 -9.87 8.40 -8.16
C LEU A 613 -9.02 7.56 -9.12
N LEU A 614 -7.94 6.96 -8.62
CA LEU A 614 -7.14 5.99 -9.37
C LEU A 614 -6.70 4.85 -8.47
N CYS A 615 -7.09 3.62 -8.78
CA CYS A 615 -6.64 2.43 -8.06
C CYS A 615 -5.97 1.47 -9.03
N HIS A 616 -4.68 1.22 -8.80
CA HIS A 616 -3.88 0.27 -9.58
C HIS A 616 -4.03 -1.18 -9.10
N PHE A 617 -4.60 -1.41 -7.92
CA PHE A 617 -4.73 -2.74 -7.30
C PHE A 617 -3.43 -3.56 -7.21
N ASN A 618 -2.30 -2.86 -7.15
CA ASN A 618 -0.96 -3.43 -7.14
C ASN A 618 -0.40 -3.66 -5.72
N GLU A 619 -1.20 -3.48 -4.68
CA GLU A 619 -0.74 -3.62 -3.29
C GLU A 619 -0.32 -5.05 -2.94
N GLY A 620 -0.99 -6.06 -3.53
CA GLY A 620 -0.65 -7.48 -3.39
C GLY A 620 -0.88 -8.10 -2.01
N ALA A 621 -1.17 -7.30 -1.00
CA ALA A 621 -1.47 -7.70 0.36
C ALA A 621 -2.25 -6.61 1.11
N GLY A 622 -2.85 -6.97 2.23
CA GLY A 622 -3.65 -6.04 3.04
C GLY A 622 -5.08 -5.90 2.53
N GLN A 623 -5.80 -4.90 3.04
CA GLN A 623 -7.22 -4.66 2.78
C GLN A 623 -7.51 -3.24 2.29
N LEU A 624 -6.53 -2.58 1.68
CA LEU A 624 -6.70 -1.25 1.09
C LEU A 624 -6.35 -1.32 -0.40
N ALA A 625 -7.23 -0.74 -1.22
CA ALA A 625 -6.93 -0.31 -2.57
C ALA A 625 -6.63 1.19 -2.48
N ASN A 626 -5.39 1.58 -2.72
CA ASN A 626 -4.97 2.96 -2.54
C ASN A 626 -5.50 3.84 -3.67
N ASP A 627 -5.85 5.07 -3.32
CA ASP A 627 -6.09 6.13 -4.28
C ASP A 627 -4.75 6.81 -4.65
N GLU A 628 -4.33 6.60 -5.89
CA GLU A 628 -3.13 7.16 -6.50
C GLU A 628 -3.46 8.33 -7.45
N SER A 629 -4.64 8.93 -7.32
CA SER A 629 -5.05 10.09 -8.12
C SER A 629 -4.16 11.32 -7.92
N GLY A 630 -3.45 11.39 -6.78
CA GLY A 630 -2.62 12.53 -6.40
C GLY A 630 -3.42 13.75 -5.93
N GLN A 631 -4.72 13.60 -5.67
CA GLN A 631 -5.56 14.66 -5.14
C GLN A 631 -5.21 14.93 -3.66
N THR A 632 -5.13 16.22 -3.29
CA THR A 632 -4.65 16.67 -1.96
C THR A 632 -5.74 16.68 -0.89
N ALA A 633 -6.98 16.35 -1.24
CA ALA A 633 -8.06 16.13 -0.28
C ALA A 633 -8.10 14.64 0.09
N GLN A 634 -8.14 14.32 1.39
CA GLN A 634 -8.29 12.98 2.01
C GLN A 634 -8.27 11.81 1.01
N PRO A 635 -7.21 10.98 0.95
CA PRO A 635 -7.13 9.89 -0.01
C PRO A 635 -8.37 8.99 0.10
N VAL A 636 -9.08 8.81 -1.00
CA VAL A 636 -10.29 7.98 -1.03
C VAL A 636 -9.87 6.53 -1.19
N ASN A 637 -9.14 5.99 -0.22
CA ASN A 637 -8.69 4.60 -0.28
C ASN A 637 -9.91 3.68 -0.18
N GLY A 638 -9.98 2.69 -1.06
CA GLY A 638 -10.99 1.66 -1.05
C GLY A 638 -10.67 0.62 0.01
N HIS A 639 -11.64 0.28 0.85
CA HIS A 639 -11.48 -0.83 1.79
C HIS A 639 -11.98 -2.14 1.18
N LEU A 640 -11.13 -3.18 1.19
CA LEU A 640 -11.49 -4.53 0.74
C LEU A 640 -12.24 -5.25 1.87
N ASN A 641 -13.55 -5.38 1.73
CA ASN A 641 -14.37 -6.17 2.64
C ASN A 641 -14.21 -7.66 2.35
N VAL A 642 -13.15 -8.27 2.90
CA VAL A 642 -12.84 -9.68 2.66
C VAL A 642 -13.81 -10.61 3.41
N GLY A 643 -14.47 -11.52 2.70
CA GLY A 643 -15.37 -12.53 3.26
C GLY A 643 -16.06 -13.36 2.17
N GLY A 644 -17.06 -14.16 2.56
CA GLY A 644 -17.76 -15.05 1.62
C GLY A 644 -17.15 -16.45 1.53
N ASN A 645 -17.69 -17.29 0.65
CA ASN A 645 -17.15 -18.62 0.37
C ASN A 645 -17.26 -18.96 -1.14
N PRO A 646 -16.14 -18.95 -1.89
CA PRO A 646 -14.78 -18.63 -1.45
C PRO A 646 -14.65 -17.17 -0.96
N SER A 647 -13.66 -16.91 -0.10
CA SER A 647 -13.48 -15.60 0.52
C SER A 647 -12.84 -14.61 -0.45
N GLY A 648 -13.48 -13.48 -0.71
CA GLY A 648 -12.95 -12.38 -1.52
C GLY A 648 -13.34 -11.00 -1.00
N PRO A 649 -12.83 -9.92 -1.61
CA PRO A 649 -11.97 -9.97 -2.78
C PRO A 649 -10.53 -10.38 -2.39
N ALA A 650 -9.77 -10.89 -3.35
CA ALA A 650 -8.41 -11.38 -3.12
C ALA A 650 -7.42 -10.84 -4.16
N TRP A 651 -6.21 -10.53 -3.73
CA TRP A 651 -5.12 -10.14 -4.64
C TRP A 651 -4.78 -11.30 -5.58
N ASN A 652 -4.67 -11.00 -6.87
CA ASN A 652 -4.35 -11.95 -7.93
C ASN A 652 -3.15 -11.45 -8.74
N THR A 653 -2.35 -12.34 -9.29
CA THR A 653 -1.13 -11.99 -10.06
C THR A 653 -1.36 -11.87 -11.57
N ASP A 654 -2.55 -12.25 -12.05
CA ASP A 654 -2.99 -12.02 -13.43
C ASP A 654 -3.37 -10.54 -13.59
N ASN A 655 -2.91 -9.89 -14.66
CA ASN A 655 -3.08 -8.45 -14.90
C ASN A 655 -3.18 -8.17 -16.42
N PRO A 656 -3.72 -7.02 -16.87
CA PRO A 656 -4.05 -6.76 -18.27
C PRO A 656 -2.83 -6.39 -19.14
N PHE A 657 -1.69 -6.05 -18.54
CA PHE A 657 -0.55 -5.48 -19.26
C PHE A 657 0.63 -6.45 -19.38
N TYR A 658 0.73 -7.43 -18.48
CA TYR A 658 1.89 -8.31 -18.38
C TYR A 658 1.48 -9.76 -18.23
N THR A 659 2.15 -10.61 -19.00
CA THR A 659 2.15 -12.05 -18.74
C THR A 659 3.30 -12.35 -17.79
N ALA A 660 3.00 -12.85 -16.58
CA ALA A 660 4.03 -13.22 -15.61
C ALA A 660 5.11 -14.13 -16.24
N ILE A 661 6.37 -13.74 -16.11
CA ILE A 661 7.52 -14.51 -16.62
C ILE A 661 8.16 -15.25 -15.45
N ASN A 662 7.79 -16.52 -15.26
CA ASN A 662 8.50 -17.40 -14.33
C ASN A 662 8.68 -18.79 -14.97
N PRO A 663 9.66 -18.96 -15.89
CA PRO A 663 9.89 -20.23 -16.55
C PRO A 663 10.27 -21.31 -15.53
N VAL A 664 9.33 -22.18 -15.18
CA VAL A 664 9.59 -23.35 -14.33
C VAL A 664 10.00 -24.52 -15.22
N ILE A 665 11.30 -24.86 -15.18
CA ILE A 665 11.81 -26.02 -15.90
C ILE A 665 11.22 -27.29 -15.27
N THR A 666 10.40 -27.98 -16.04
CA THR A 666 9.87 -29.30 -15.72
C THR A 666 10.73 -30.37 -16.39
N SER A 667 11.06 -31.44 -15.67
CA SER A 667 11.73 -32.61 -16.25
C SER A 667 10.99 -33.88 -15.88
N SER A 668 11.19 -34.95 -16.67
CA SER A 668 10.63 -36.26 -16.33
C SER A 668 11.31 -36.90 -15.11
N VAL A 669 12.52 -36.46 -14.76
CA VAL A 669 13.30 -36.94 -13.60
C VAL A 669 14.33 -35.89 -13.12
N ALA A 670 14.58 -35.82 -11.80
CA ALA A 670 15.65 -35.01 -11.20
C ALA A 670 17.01 -35.73 -11.13
N GLN A 671 17.03 -37.05 -11.34
CA GLN A 671 18.21 -37.90 -11.41
C GLN A 671 18.06 -38.88 -12.58
N THR A 672 19.12 -39.10 -13.35
CA THR A 672 19.10 -40.02 -14.49
C THR A 672 20.40 -40.80 -14.60
N CYS A 673 20.33 -42.00 -15.19
CA CYS A 673 21.53 -42.79 -15.47
C CYS A 673 22.26 -42.22 -16.69
N VAL A 674 23.58 -42.37 -16.70
CA VAL A 674 24.42 -42.06 -17.87
C VAL A 674 23.88 -42.78 -19.11
N GLY A 675 23.76 -42.06 -20.23
CA GLY A 675 23.26 -42.61 -21.50
C GLY A 675 21.74 -42.59 -21.66
N ILE A 676 20.98 -42.15 -20.66
CA ILE A 676 19.52 -41.98 -20.76
C ILE A 676 19.17 -40.55 -21.15
N ALA A 677 18.28 -40.41 -22.14
CA ALA A 677 17.76 -39.12 -22.58
C ALA A 677 16.64 -38.62 -21.64
N VAL A 678 16.70 -37.35 -21.27
CA VAL A 678 15.73 -36.65 -20.42
C VAL A 678 15.29 -35.37 -21.11
N THR A 679 13.99 -35.11 -21.14
CA THR A 679 13.44 -33.86 -21.66
C THR A 679 13.18 -32.88 -20.51
N TYR A 680 13.62 -31.65 -20.72
CA TYR A 680 13.37 -30.49 -19.88
C TYR A 680 12.51 -29.52 -20.68
N SER A 681 11.44 -28.99 -20.09
CA SER A 681 10.48 -28.12 -20.79
C SER A 681 9.91 -27.04 -19.88
N VAL A 682 9.44 -25.96 -20.49
CA VAL A 682 8.58 -24.95 -19.87
C VAL A 682 7.26 -24.84 -20.62
N THR A 683 6.26 -24.23 -19.99
CA THR A 683 5.02 -23.88 -20.68
C THR A 683 5.33 -22.88 -21.80
N ALA A 684 5.01 -23.22 -23.04
CA ALA A 684 5.24 -22.35 -24.18
C ALA A 684 4.34 -21.11 -24.10
N ILE A 685 4.93 -19.93 -24.29
CA ILE A 685 4.23 -18.65 -24.40
C ILE A 685 4.37 -18.18 -25.86
N PRO A 686 3.27 -17.98 -26.60
CA PRO A 686 3.32 -17.56 -28.00
C PRO A 686 4.21 -16.33 -28.22
N GLY A 687 5.07 -16.39 -29.25
CA GLY A 687 5.99 -15.31 -29.61
C GLY A 687 7.25 -15.20 -28.73
N SER A 688 7.34 -15.95 -27.63
CA SER A 688 8.54 -15.92 -26.77
C SER A 688 9.77 -16.52 -27.44
N THR A 689 10.94 -16.06 -27.01
CA THR A 689 12.22 -16.71 -27.31
C THR A 689 12.82 -17.39 -26.08
N TYR A 690 13.50 -18.50 -26.30
CA TYR A 690 14.07 -19.39 -25.28
C TYR A 690 15.57 -19.57 -25.49
N GLN A 691 16.35 -19.34 -24.44
CA GLN A 691 17.79 -19.59 -24.43
C GLN A 691 18.14 -20.61 -23.35
N TRP A 692 18.41 -21.83 -23.77
CA TRP A 692 18.82 -22.92 -22.89
C TRP A 692 20.33 -22.91 -22.68
N LEU A 693 20.75 -22.94 -21.42
CA LEU A 693 22.14 -22.97 -20.97
C LEU A 693 22.36 -24.26 -20.19
N ILE A 694 23.30 -25.10 -20.64
CA ILE A 694 23.55 -26.42 -20.06
C ILE A 694 25.01 -26.51 -19.62
N SER A 695 25.24 -26.95 -18.38
CA SER A 695 26.57 -27.28 -17.86
C SER A 695 26.68 -28.77 -17.52
N GLY A 696 27.90 -29.33 -17.60
CA GLY A 696 28.17 -30.76 -17.48
C GLY A 696 28.42 -31.42 -18.85
N ASN A 697 28.67 -32.73 -18.86
CA ASN A 697 28.91 -33.47 -20.11
C ASN A 697 27.60 -34.09 -20.63
N TYR A 698 27.16 -33.66 -21.81
CA TYR A 698 25.90 -34.07 -22.40
C TYR A 698 25.98 -34.14 -23.94
N THR A 699 25.02 -34.84 -24.52
CA THR A 699 24.65 -34.76 -25.94
C THR A 699 23.25 -34.16 -26.05
N LEU A 700 23.09 -33.09 -26.83
CA LEU A 700 21.76 -32.55 -27.16
C LEU A 700 21.10 -33.46 -28.19
N ILE A 701 19.92 -33.98 -27.86
CA ILE A 701 19.16 -34.93 -28.70
C ILE A 701 18.09 -34.21 -29.52
N ALA A 702 17.39 -33.24 -28.92
CA ALA A 702 16.32 -32.48 -29.57
C ALA A 702 16.05 -31.14 -28.85
N GLY A 703 15.40 -30.21 -29.54
CA GLY A 703 15.06 -28.88 -29.01
C GLY A 703 16.26 -27.93 -28.89
N GLY A 704 16.10 -26.87 -28.10
CA GLY A 704 17.16 -25.90 -27.81
C GLY A 704 17.30 -24.76 -28.82
N GLY A 705 16.43 -24.68 -29.83
CA GLY A 705 16.29 -23.51 -30.68
C GLY A 705 15.63 -22.33 -29.93
N ALA A 706 15.77 -21.13 -30.50
CA ALA A 706 15.21 -19.91 -29.91
C ALA A 706 13.69 -19.93 -29.75
N SER A 707 12.96 -20.78 -30.49
CA SER A 707 11.51 -20.95 -30.37
C SER A 707 11.09 -22.19 -29.56
N ASP A 708 12.07 -22.97 -29.09
CA ASP A 708 11.80 -24.26 -28.47
C ASP A 708 11.66 -24.09 -26.95
N ALA A 709 10.43 -24.22 -26.44
CA ALA A 709 10.15 -24.28 -25.01
C ALA A 709 10.61 -25.60 -24.35
N PHE A 710 11.52 -26.36 -24.98
CA PHE A 710 12.07 -27.61 -24.46
C PHE A 710 13.48 -27.91 -24.98
N ILE A 711 14.20 -28.75 -24.25
CA ILE A 711 15.43 -29.45 -24.67
C ILE A 711 15.38 -30.92 -24.24
N THR A 712 15.95 -31.81 -25.04
CA THR A 712 16.17 -33.21 -24.66
C THR A 712 17.67 -33.48 -24.61
N LEU A 713 18.18 -33.87 -23.44
CA LEU A 713 19.59 -34.09 -23.19
C LEU A 713 19.85 -35.56 -22.84
N GLN A 714 20.96 -36.11 -23.32
CA GLN A 714 21.53 -37.36 -22.83
C GLN A 714 22.84 -37.06 -22.09
N TRP A 715 22.88 -37.29 -20.77
CA TRP A 715 24.09 -37.06 -19.97
C TRP A 715 25.12 -38.16 -20.22
N THR A 716 26.37 -37.78 -20.51
CA THR A 716 27.40 -38.71 -21.02
C THR A 716 28.42 -39.14 -19.97
N THR A 717 28.44 -38.49 -18.80
CA THR A 717 29.28 -38.88 -17.65
C THR A 717 28.50 -38.75 -16.35
N GLY A 718 28.90 -39.51 -15.31
CA GLY A 718 28.36 -39.32 -13.97
C GLY A 718 28.85 -38.01 -13.34
N GLY A 719 28.00 -37.36 -12.54
CA GLY A 719 28.27 -36.07 -11.89
C GLY A 719 27.05 -35.17 -11.88
N GLU A 720 27.21 -33.94 -11.39
CA GLU A 720 26.18 -32.91 -11.44
C GLU A 720 26.21 -32.18 -12.78
N GLY A 721 25.02 -31.90 -13.32
CA GLY A 721 24.82 -31.06 -14.49
C GLY A 721 23.72 -30.05 -14.20
N MET A 722 23.79 -28.87 -14.83
CA MET A 722 22.81 -27.80 -14.64
C MET A 722 22.11 -27.52 -15.95
N VAL A 723 20.80 -27.30 -15.89
CA VAL A 723 19.99 -26.78 -16.99
C VAL A 723 19.37 -25.47 -16.52
N THR A 724 19.65 -24.40 -17.24
CA THR A 724 19.11 -23.06 -17.00
C THR A 724 18.42 -22.59 -18.28
N LEU A 725 17.38 -21.78 -18.13
CA LEU A 725 16.65 -21.17 -19.23
C LEU A 725 16.52 -19.67 -18.99
N VAL A 726 16.73 -18.90 -20.04
CA VAL A 726 16.25 -17.51 -20.13
C VAL A 726 15.09 -17.49 -21.12
N GLN A 727 13.93 -17.00 -20.68
CA GLN A 727 12.77 -16.76 -21.53
C GLN A 727 12.59 -15.25 -21.72
N THR A 728 12.37 -14.84 -22.97
CA THR A 728 11.98 -13.46 -23.31
C THR A 728 10.60 -13.52 -23.95
N VAL A 729 9.64 -12.77 -23.41
CA VAL A 729 8.29 -12.63 -23.99
C VAL A 729 8.24 -11.40 -24.90
N PRO A 730 7.37 -11.37 -25.93
CA PRO A 730 7.18 -10.21 -26.81
C PRO A 730 6.71 -8.94 -26.11
#